data_AF-A0A955SUJ8-F1
#
_entry.id   AF-A0A955SUJ8-F1
#
_cell.length_a   1.000
_cell.length_b   1.000
_cell.length_c   1.000
_cell.angle_alpha   90.00
_cell.angle_beta   90.00
_cell.angle_gamma   90.00
#
_symmetry.space_group_name_H-M   'P 1'
#
loop_
_entity.id
_entity.type
_entity.pdbx_description
1 polymer ?
#
loop_
_entity_poly.entity_id
_entity_poly.type
_entity_poly.pdbx_seq_one_letter_code
_entity_poly.pdbx_strand_id
1 'polypeptide(L)'
;MALSIGFGSTSLVVIDPGRHTLKVGVGTLGVKGKSAKIQSVYTVKTGLDPSASPEEVIERSGVLLQEVLKRHGLSAKQVSFAIPGRASFVRQLRIPKVSGDRLDRLIQYEARQQIPFPLEDIILDSHVFDTAGPELAVTLVAIRKNIVDQYCAMLKSAGLVPDTIDVTTLSLFNCFYPQLKAADEEVVAFVDIGASTTDIVVCRESHVEFIRSAPQAGDHLTKALPDQLGVEWDEAEELKVTVGEIDPSIDRQTDPLAYGEDDQSARVKVFLSKSFDAISNEIRRTLDFYVSQPDGEPVEKVLLTGGTSQCPGIAEYLEQRLGTPCEVADVFQDTLVNVSELDSEPLAQTTGVLVGQCQKNIGDVPLRMNFLPSYIVRKKEFEKRRTWLLVEGILLGCFVFLSISAVRANIELYEQARQELDRHLARPTDGAGPKNDIATQIGTYMDNTRLLEDRFALFNEIDRTRGVISETLADVASNVPLGETWLTRVDADTTNLTMTVMGTDIKTLGPFKEQMDSAEHLLVPNITSQDLRSDNTVEFKVSAGIEKDPSPEQSVLREKLSNRGVEVYQVYFQDHSTPKGSKQKFLLGVEAPDPVNEAERAVLVMNILGAVGDAALGYEEENYEIRFQTSRREEVGSYKIGPQEAKALLKAEMEVSDLTLIPPVQGG
;
A
#
# COMPACT_ATOMS: atom_id res chain seq x y z
N MET A 1 -36.73 4.65 10.82
CA MET A 1 -35.49 3.94 11.21
C MET A 1 -34.65 4.90 12.04
N ALA A 2 -34.73 4.79 13.37
CA ALA A 2 -33.82 5.52 14.24
C ALA A 2 -32.44 4.84 14.19
N LEU A 3 -31.42 5.58 13.77
CA LEU A 3 -30.02 5.17 13.97
C LEU A 3 -29.78 5.11 15.48
N SER A 4 -29.76 3.91 16.05
CA SER A 4 -29.14 3.71 17.35
C SER A 4 -27.63 3.76 17.16
N ILE A 5 -27.03 4.89 17.50
CA ILE A 5 -25.58 4.97 17.74
C ILE A 5 -25.35 4.23 19.06
N GLY A 6 -25.23 2.91 18.97
CA GLY A 6 -24.89 2.06 20.09
C GLY A 6 -23.42 2.26 20.46
N PHE A 7 -23.15 3.09 21.47
CA PHE A 7 -21.90 3.03 22.22
C PHE A 7 -21.94 1.74 23.07
N GLY A 8 -21.64 0.61 22.43
CA GLY A 8 -21.53 -0.70 23.06
C GLY A 8 -20.10 -1.23 23.04
N SER A 9 -19.78 -2.09 23.99
CA SER A 9 -18.52 -2.85 24.05
C SER A 9 -18.36 -3.74 22.80
N THR A 10 -17.14 -3.83 22.25
CA THR A 10 -16.85 -4.62 21.04
C THR A 10 -16.36 -6.01 21.43
N SER A 11 -16.90 -7.08 20.86
CA SER A 11 -16.43 -8.44 21.14
C SER A 11 -15.02 -8.65 20.59
N LEU A 12 -14.15 -9.18 21.44
CA LEU A 12 -12.73 -9.42 21.19
C LEU A 12 -12.44 -10.91 21.35
N VAL A 13 -11.68 -11.46 20.40
CA VAL A 13 -11.06 -12.78 20.51
C VAL A 13 -9.56 -12.62 20.34
N VAL A 14 -8.80 -13.08 21.33
CA VAL A 14 -7.33 -13.14 21.31
C VAL A 14 -6.89 -14.60 21.28
N ILE A 15 -5.92 -14.93 20.44
CA ILE A 15 -5.54 -16.31 20.15
C ILE A 15 -4.03 -16.46 20.36
N ASP A 16 -3.66 -17.51 21.08
CA ASP A 16 -2.29 -18.00 21.23
C ASP A 16 -2.24 -19.44 20.66
N PRO A 17 -1.81 -19.60 19.40
CA PRO A 17 -1.67 -20.90 18.76
C PRO A 17 -0.36 -21.57 19.17
N GLY A 18 -0.24 -21.90 20.46
CA GLY A 18 0.93 -22.54 21.04
C GLY A 18 1.15 -23.98 20.58
N ARG A 19 2.36 -24.50 20.81
CA ARG A 19 2.79 -25.84 20.35
C ARG A 19 1.94 -26.99 20.88
N HIS A 20 1.73 -27.03 22.21
CA HIS A 20 0.98 -28.08 22.90
C HIS A 20 -0.46 -27.69 23.22
N THR A 21 -0.75 -26.40 23.21
CA THR A 21 -2.07 -25.89 23.57
C THR A 21 -2.45 -24.73 22.69
N LEU A 22 -3.66 -24.77 22.15
CA LEU A 22 -4.35 -23.59 21.64
C LEU A 22 -5.03 -22.89 22.83
N LYS A 23 -4.75 -21.60 23.02
CA LYS A 23 -5.48 -20.76 23.98
C LYS A 23 -6.30 -19.71 23.26
N VAL A 24 -7.55 -19.57 23.66
CA VAL A 24 -8.51 -18.63 23.08
C VAL A 24 -9.11 -17.79 24.21
N GLY A 25 -8.67 -16.54 24.31
CA GLY A 25 -9.27 -15.55 25.21
C GLY A 25 -10.45 -14.88 24.52
N VAL A 26 -11.60 -14.86 25.20
CA VAL A 26 -12.80 -14.18 24.73
C VAL A 26 -13.12 -13.05 25.68
N GLY A 27 -13.42 -11.88 25.13
CA GLY A 27 -13.69 -10.72 25.95
C GLY A 27 -14.42 -9.62 25.22
N THR A 28 -14.39 -8.46 25.86
CA THR A 28 -14.94 -7.23 25.32
C THR A 28 -13.95 -6.10 25.50
N LEU A 29 -13.90 -5.22 24.49
CA LEU A 29 -13.23 -3.94 24.60
C LEU A 29 -14.23 -2.90 25.10
N GLY A 30 -13.82 -2.16 26.13
CA GLY A 30 -14.57 -1.06 26.71
C GLY A 30 -14.74 0.11 25.74
N VAL A 31 -15.50 1.12 26.17
CA VAL A 31 -15.81 2.29 25.34
C VAL A 31 -14.52 2.99 24.87
N LYS A 32 -14.40 3.20 23.56
CA LYS A 32 -13.20 3.76 22.89
C LYS A 32 -11.92 2.94 23.12
N GLY A 33 -12.03 1.66 23.48
CA GLY A 33 -10.87 0.79 23.71
C GLY A 33 -10.10 1.09 25.00
N LYS A 34 -10.61 1.86 25.96
CA LYS A 34 -9.82 2.25 27.15
C LYS A 34 -9.60 1.15 28.19
N SER A 35 -10.27 0.02 28.05
CA SER A 35 -10.13 -1.15 28.92
C SER A 35 -10.50 -2.41 28.16
N ALA A 36 -10.03 -3.55 28.63
CA ALA A 36 -10.42 -4.86 28.14
C ALA A 36 -10.92 -5.68 29.31
N LYS A 37 -11.94 -6.50 29.05
CA LYS A 37 -12.35 -7.55 29.96
C LYS A 37 -12.26 -8.87 29.24
N ILE A 38 -11.36 -9.75 29.68
CA ILE A 38 -11.37 -11.15 29.28
C ILE A 38 -12.46 -11.81 30.12
N GLN A 39 -13.49 -12.31 29.46
CA GLN A 39 -14.60 -12.98 30.13
C GLN A 39 -14.23 -14.42 30.47
N SER A 40 -13.64 -15.12 29.49
CA SER A 40 -13.27 -16.52 29.59
C SER A 40 -12.01 -16.80 28.77
N VAL A 41 -11.23 -17.80 29.19
CA VAL A 41 -10.11 -18.34 28.44
C VAL A 41 -10.34 -19.83 28.23
N TYR A 42 -10.29 -20.28 26.98
CA TYR A 42 -10.39 -21.68 26.62
C TYR A 42 -9.01 -22.22 26.24
N THR A 43 -8.53 -23.21 26.97
CA THR A 43 -7.27 -23.91 26.69
C THR A 43 -7.57 -25.31 26.19
N VAL A 44 -7.05 -25.67 25.02
CA VAL A 44 -7.28 -26.98 24.39
C VAL A 44 -5.94 -27.58 24.01
N LYS A 45 -5.65 -28.82 24.46
CA LYS A 45 -4.44 -29.54 24.07
C LYS A 45 -4.48 -29.86 22.57
N THR A 46 -3.36 -29.65 21.88
CA THR A 46 -3.23 -29.97 20.45
C THR A 46 -3.23 -31.48 20.22
N GLY A 47 -2.64 -32.24 21.17
CA GLY A 47 -2.48 -33.69 21.10
C GLY A 47 -1.49 -34.13 20.03
N LEU A 48 -0.55 -33.24 19.66
CA LEU A 48 0.46 -33.51 18.65
C LEU A 48 1.74 -34.05 19.27
N ASP A 49 2.41 -34.92 18.53
CA ASP A 49 3.76 -35.37 18.85
C ASP A 49 4.74 -34.17 18.87
N PRO A 50 5.77 -34.17 19.73
CA PRO A 50 6.82 -33.15 19.76
C PRO A 50 7.61 -32.98 18.47
N SER A 51 7.67 -34.01 17.63
CA SER A 51 8.32 -33.95 16.32
C SER A 51 7.46 -33.26 15.25
N ALA A 52 6.19 -32.98 15.53
CA ALA A 52 5.31 -32.30 14.59
C ALA A 52 5.90 -30.96 14.13
N SER A 53 5.76 -30.71 12.84
CA SER A 53 6.18 -29.49 12.15
C SER A 53 5.35 -28.28 12.60
N PRO A 54 5.88 -27.05 12.46
CA PRO A 54 5.09 -25.84 12.68
C PRO A 54 3.80 -25.81 11.86
N GLU A 55 3.83 -26.30 10.61
CA GLU A 55 2.66 -26.37 9.72
C GLU A 55 1.55 -27.28 10.29
N GLU A 56 1.90 -28.47 10.79
CA GLU A 56 0.94 -29.39 11.42
C GLU A 56 0.31 -28.78 12.68
N VAL A 57 1.08 -28.01 13.46
CA VAL A 57 0.58 -27.29 14.63
C VAL A 57 -0.43 -26.22 14.24
N ILE A 58 -0.14 -25.46 13.19
CA ILE A 58 -1.03 -24.42 12.67
C ILE A 58 -2.33 -25.05 12.14
N GLU A 59 -2.24 -26.14 11.37
CA GLU A 59 -3.41 -26.85 10.85
C GLU A 59 -4.28 -27.39 11.99
N ARG A 60 -3.68 -28.09 12.95
CA ARG A 60 -4.39 -28.62 14.11
C ARG A 60 -5.05 -27.52 14.94
N SER A 61 -4.35 -26.39 15.13
CA SER A 61 -4.89 -25.23 15.82
C SER A 61 -6.11 -24.65 15.12
N GLY A 62 -6.16 -24.65 13.78
CA GLY A 62 -7.33 -24.21 13.02
C GLY A 62 -8.58 -25.08 13.26
N VAL A 63 -8.39 -26.40 13.31
CA VAL A 63 -9.48 -27.36 13.61
C VAL A 63 -10.00 -27.11 15.04
N LEU A 64 -9.11 -27.05 16.02
CA LEU A 64 -9.47 -26.85 17.42
C LEU A 64 -10.12 -25.48 17.65
N LEU A 65 -9.63 -24.44 16.99
CA LEU A 65 -10.23 -23.11 17.04
C LEU A 65 -11.67 -23.16 16.52
N GLN A 66 -11.92 -23.82 15.39
CA GLN A 66 -13.27 -23.98 14.86
C GLN A 66 -14.19 -24.72 15.84
N GLU A 67 -13.70 -25.77 16.50
CA GLU A 67 -14.44 -26.50 17.52
C GLU A 67 -14.80 -25.63 18.73
N VAL A 68 -13.84 -24.86 19.26
CA VAL A 68 -14.05 -23.94 20.38
C VAL A 68 -15.09 -22.88 20.02
N LEU A 69 -14.94 -22.24 18.85
CA LEU A 69 -15.88 -21.22 18.39
C LEU A 69 -17.30 -21.77 18.23
N LYS A 70 -17.46 -22.95 17.62
CA LYS A 70 -18.76 -23.61 17.44
C LYS A 70 -19.38 -24.03 18.76
N ARG A 71 -18.61 -24.69 19.64
CA ARG A 71 -19.08 -25.21 20.93
C ARG A 71 -19.59 -24.11 21.84
N HIS A 72 -18.95 -22.95 21.82
CA HIS A 72 -19.28 -21.82 22.70
C HIS A 72 -20.08 -20.71 22.00
N GLY A 73 -20.48 -20.90 20.73
CA GLY A 73 -21.28 -19.92 19.98
C GLY A 73 -20.60 -18.56 19.82
N LEU A 74 -19.27 -18.56 19.71
CA LEU A 74 -18.46 -17.35 19.75
C LEU A 74 -18.44 -16.65 18.40
N SER A 75 -18.60 -15.33 18.42
CA SER A 75 -18.37 -14.46 17.27
C SER A 75 -17.67 -13.19 17.71
N ALA A 76 -16.69 -12.77 16.91
CA ALA A 76 -15.83 -11.64 17.26
C ALA A 76 -15.89 -10.57 16.18
N LYS A 77 -16.00 -9.32 16.62
CA LYS A 77 -15.77 -8.17 15.73
C LYS A 77 -14.30 -7.82 15.63
N GLN A 78 -13.51 -8.18 16.63
CA GLN A 78 -12.07 -7.95 16.68
C GLN A 78 -11.34 -9.25 16.99
N VAL A 79 -10.40 -9.63 16.12
CA VAL A 79 -9.61 -10.85 16.24
C VAL A 79 -8.12 -10.51 16.27
N SER A 80 -7.43 -10.96 17.30
CA SER A 80 -5.97 -10.84 17.42
C SER A 80 -5.36 -12.22 17.59
N PHE A 81 -4.16 -12.41 17.03
CA PHE A 81 -3.34 -13.57 17.36
C PHE A 81 -1.86 -13.18 17.38
N ALA A 82 -1.05 -13.99 18.07
CA ALA A 82 0.40 -13.85 18.10
C ALA A 82 1.09 -14.98 17.33
N ILE A 83 2.09 -14.63 16.54
CA ILE A 83 3.03 -15.57 15.91
C ILE A 83 4.18 -15.86 16.89
N PRO A 84 4.67 -17.11 17.00
CA PRO A 84 5.80 -17.44 17.85
C PRO A 84 7.05 -16.59 17.54
N GLY A 85 7.73 -16.10 18.58
CA GLY A 85 8.91 -15.23 18.47
C GLY A 85 10.00 -15.79 17.55
N ARG A 86 10.23 -17.11 17.58
CA ARG A 86 11.18 -17.83 16.73
C ARG A 86 10.90 -17.72 15.23
N ALA A 87 9.67 -17.43 14.82
CA ALA A 87 9.30 -17.21 13.43
C ALA A 87 9.51 -15.75 12.98
N SER A 88 9.89 -14.86 13.90
CA SER A 88 10.21 -13.46 13.63
C SER A 88 11.71 -13.20 13.70
N PHE A 89 12.16 -12.19 12.98
CA PHE A 89 13.50 -11.63 13.07
C PHE A 89 13.40 -10.26 13.73
N VAL A 90 14.08 -10.08 14.86
CA VAL A 90 14.04 -8.86 15.66
C VAL A 90 15.43 -8.22 15.72
N ARG A 91 15.47 -6.90 15.57
CA ARG A 91 16.68 -6.08 15.70
C ARG A 91 16.38 -4.79 16.45
N GLN A 92 17.21 -4.50 17.44
CA GLN A 92 17.27 -3.21 18.11
C GLN A 92 18.33 -2.36 17.42
N LEU A 93 17.96 -1.15 17.02
CA LEU A 93 18.81 -0.21 16.29
C LEU A 93 18.84 1.11 17.06
N ARG A 94 19.99 1.78 17.04
CA ARG A 94 20.09 3.19 17.43
C ARG A 94 20.28 4.02 16.18
N ILE A 95 19.40 5.00 15.97
CA ILE A 95 19.46 5.89 14.80
C ILE A 95 19.45 7.35 15.24
N PRO A 96 20.18 8.25 14.56
CA PRO A 96 20.18 9.66 14.91
C PRO A 96 18.77 10.26 14.81
N LYS A 97 18.45 11.21 15.71
CA LYS A 97 17.20 11.96 15.65
C LYS A 97 17.13 12.78 14.36
N VAL A 98 16.21 12.40 13.48
CA VAL A 98 15.93 13.08 12.20
C VAL A 98 14.43 13.38 12.10
N SER A 99 14.07 14.48 11.43
CA SER A 99 12.68 14.93 11.32
C SER A 99 11.90 14.22 10.20
N GLY A 100 10.67 13.81 10.52
CA GLY A 100 9.63 13.41 9.54
C GLY A 100 10.05 12.28 8.61
N ASP A 101 9.71 12.40 7.31
CA ASP A 101 9.92 11.40 6.25
C ASP A 101 11.36 10.89 6.09
N ARG A 102 12.35 11.58 6.67
CA ARG A 102 13.75 11.10 6.69
C ARG A 102 13.93 9.92 7.63
N LEU A 103 13.15 9.84 8.70
CA LEU A 103 13.20 8.77 9.69
C LEU A 103 12.82 7.44 9.06
N ASP A 104 11.68 7.39 8.37
CA ASP A 104 11.19 6.16 7.73
C ASP A 104 12.15 5.65 6.66
N ARG A 105 12.73 6.55 5.87
CA ARG A 105 13.76 6.20 4.87
C ARG A 105 15.01 5.63 5.51
N LEU A 106 15.43 6.19 6.65
CA LEU A 106 16.59 5.71 7.39
C LEU A 106 16.30 4.32 8.00
N ILE A 107 15.13 4.13 8.62
CA ILE A 107 14.70 2.83 9.14
C ILE A 107 14.67 1.78 8.03
N GLN A 108 14.12 2.12 6.85
CA GLN A 108 14.12 1.21 5.71
C GLN A 108 15.53 0.90 5.20
N TYR A 109 16.43 1.88 5.20
CA TYR A 109 17.83 1.70 4.79
C TYR A 109 18.59 0.78 5.76
N GLU A 110 18.43 0.99 7.07
CA GLU A 110 19.00 0.12 8.11
C GLU A 110 18.41 -1.29 8.04
N ALA A 111 17.08 -1.40 7.86
CA ALA A 111 16.40 -2.69 7.74
C ALA A 111 16.97 -3.54 6.59
N ARG A 112 17.26 -2.95 5.41
CA ARG A 112 17.87 -3.66 4.27
C ARG A 112 19.24 -4.26 4.57
N GLN A 113 20.01 -3.62 5.44
CA GLN A 113 21.36 -4.09 5.78
C GLN A 113 21.33 -5.20 6.84
N GLN A 114 20.32 -5.15 7.73
CA GLN A 114 20.24 -6.03 8.89
C GLN A 114 19.44 -7.30 8.62
N ILE A 115 18.50 -7.26 7.67
CA ILE A 115 17.61 -8.39 7.37
C ILE A 115 18.27 -9.31 6.33
N PRO A 116 18.47 -10.61 6.64
CA PRO A 116 19.14 -11.56 5.74
C PRO A 116 18.22 -12.11 4.63
N PHE A 117 17.10 -11.44 4.35
CA PHE A 117 16.06 -11.86 3.42
C PHE A 117 15.62 -10.67 2.54
N PRO A 118 15.09 -10.93 1.33
CA PRO A 118 14.52 -9.87 0.50
C PRO A 118 13.33 -9.18 1.20
N LEU A 119 13.25 -7.85 1.10
CA LEU A 119 12.17 -7.08 1.75
C LEU A 119 10.79 -7.44 1.18
N GLU A 120 10.74 -7.86 -0.08
CA GLU A 120 9.54 -8.29 -0.78
C GLU A 120 8.93 -9.58 -0.22
N ASP A 121 9.70 -10.41 0.49
CA ASP A 121 9.22 -11.69 1.04
C ASP A 121 8.82 -11.60 2.52
N ILE A 122 8.90 -10.40 3.10
CA ILE A 122 8.62 -10.19 4.52
C ILE A 122 7.53 -9.13 4.74
N ILE A 123 6.95 -9.19 5.93
CA ILE A 123 6.18 -8.11 6.53
C ILE A 123 7.07 -7.50 7.60
N LEU A 124 7.36 -6.21 7.44
CA LEU A 124 8.25 -5.44 8.29
C LEU A 124 7.44 -4.37 9.01
N ASP A 125 7.64 -4.25 10.31
CA ASP A 125 7.15 -3.12 11.09
C ASP A 125 8.22 -2.70 12.11
N SER A 126 8.11 -1.48 12.62
CA SER A 126 9.05 -0.94 13.59
C SER A 126 8.35 -0.09 14.63
N HIS A 127 8.95 -0.04 15.81
CA HIS A 127 8.55 0.91 16.85
C HIS A 127 9.73 1.79 17.24
N VAL A 128 9.49 3.09 17.34
CA VAL A 128 10.49 4.09 17.70
C VAL A 128 10.23 4.54 19.14
N PHE A 129 11.22 4.34 19.99
CA PHE A 129 11.29 4.86 21.33
C PHE A 129 12.15 6.14 21.33
N ASP A 130 11.59 7.21 21.87
CA ASP A 130 12.34 8.45 22.06
C ASP A 130 13.29 8.26 23.25
N THR A 131 14.52 8.74 23.13
CA THR A 131 15.53 8.66 24.20
C THR A 131 15.94 10.07 24.62
N ALA A 132 16.54 10.24 25.80
CA ALA A 132 17.05 11.57 26.20
C ALA A 132 18.21 12.08 25.30
N GLY A 133 18.91 11.17 24.62
CA GLY A 133 20.10 11.46 23.82
C GLY A 133 19.82 11.99 22.40
N PRO A 134 20.87 12.11 21.57
CA PRO A 134 20.74 12.52 20.17
C PRO A 134 20.23 11.40 19.24
N GLU A 135 19.99 10.20 19.78
CA GLU A 135 19.57 9.01 19.06
C GLU A 135 18.15 8.59 19.44
N LEU A 136 17.55 7.74 18.61
CA LEU A 136 16.28 7.06 18.82
C LEU A 136 16.58 5.57 18.94
N ALA A 137 15.93 4.90 19.87
CA ALA A 137 15.95 3.46 19.95
C ALA A 137 14.82 2.90 19.08
N VAL A 138 15.14 2.00 18.16
CA VAL A 138 14.17 1.43 17.21
C VAL A 138 14.17 -0.07 17.33
N THR A 139 12.99 -0.64 17.60
CA THR A 139 12.76 -2.08 17.52
C THR A 139 12.17 -2.40 16.16
N LEU A 140 12.97 -3.07 15.33
CA LEU A 140 12.59 -3.56 14.00
C LEU A 140 12.18 -5.04 14.11
N VAL A 141 11.04 -5.39 13.51
CA VAL A 141 10.54 -6.77 13.48
C VAL A 141 10.12 -7.16 12.08
N ALA A 142 10.64 -8.27 11.59
CA ALA A 142 10.35 -8.83 10.28
C ALA A 142 9.82 -10.26 10.40
N ILE A 143 8.78 -10.60 9.64
CA ILE A 143 8.21 -11.95 9.55
C ILE A 143 8.07 -12.32 8.09
N ARG A 144 8.42 -13.55 7.71
CA ARG A 144 8.20 -14.00 6.32
C ARG A 144 6.71 -14.07 5.99
N LYS A 145 6.32 -13.56 4.83
CA LYS A 145 4.92 -13.51 4.36
C LYS A 145 4.26 -14.87 4.39
N ASN A 146 4.96 -15.91 3.95
CA ASN A 146 4.44 -17.28 3.92
C ASN A 146 4.00 -17.79 5.32
N ILE A 147 4.72 -17.44 6.38
CA ILE A 147 4.35 -17.80 7.76
C ILE A 147 3.07 -17.06 8.16
N VAL A 148 3.01 -15.75 7.89
CA VAL A 148 1.82 -14.95 8.19
C VAL A 148 0.60 -15.47 7.43
N ASP A 149 0.77 -15.87 6.17
CA ASP A 149 -0.29 -16.42 5.33
C ASP A 149 -0.81 -17.77 5.85
N GLN A 150 0.07 -18.64 6.37
CA GLN A 150 -0.34 -19.91 7.01
C GLN A 150 -1.26 -19.66 8.21
N TYR A 151 -0.90 -18.74 9.11
CA TYR A 151 -1.78 -18.38 10.25
C TYR A 151 -3.06 -17.67 9.81
N CYS A 152 -3.00 -16.82 8.78
CA CYS A 152 -4.20 -16.21 8.20
C CYS A 152 -5.14 -17.26 7.61
N ALA A 153 -4.60 -18.31 6.97
CA ALA A 153 -5.37 -19.43 6.46
C ALA A 153 -6.02 -20.25 7.59
N MET A 154 -5.30 -20.48 8.70
CA MET A 154 -5.82 -21.10 9.92
C MET A 154 -7.02 -20.31 10.48
N LEU A 155 -6.93 -18.98 10.59
CA LEU A 155 -8.08 -18.17 11.03
C LEU A 155 -9.24 -18.23 10.04
N LYS A 156 -8.93 -18.19 8.74
CA LYS A 156 -9.94 -18.25 7.68
C LYS A 156 -10.72 -19.57 7.70
N SER A 157 -10.08 -20.70 7.97
CA SER A 157 -10.76 -22.01 8.09
C SER A 157 -11.70 -22.08 9.32
N ALA A 158 -11.40 -21.29 10.35
CA ALA A 158 -12.27 -21.07 11.50
C ALA A 158 -13.35 -19.98 11.26
N GLY A 159 -13.40 -19.35 10.08
CA GLY A 159 -14.35 -18.30 9.74
C GLY A 159 -14.01 -16.92 10.33
N LEU A 160 -12.76 -16.73 10.78
CA LEU A 160 -12.28 -15.47 11.34
C LEU A 160 -11.38 -14.72 10.34
N VAL A 161 -11.27 -13.40 10.53
CA VAL A 161 -10.36 -12.53 9.80
C VAL A 161 -9.57 -11.69 10.81
N PRO A 162 -8.23 -11.73 10.82
CA PRO A 162 -7.44 -11.02 11.82
C PRO A 162 -7.56 -9.50 11.68
N ASP A 163 -7.65 -8.79 12.81
CA ASP A 163 -7.52 -7.34 12.97
C ASP A 163 -6.12 -6.94 13.43
N THR A 164 -5.48 -7.83 14.20
CA THR A 164 -4.14 -7.61 14.72
C THR A 164 -3.36 -8.90 14.59
N ILE A 165 -2.15 -8.81 14.02
CA ILE A 165 -1.17 -9.88 14.07
C ILE A 165 -0.01 -9.37 14.90
N ASP A 166 0.33 -10.11 15.94
CA ASP A 166 1.41 -9.79 16.87
C ASP A 166 2.51 -10.85 16.84
N VAL A 167 3.56 -10.63 17.63
CA VAL A 167 4.58 -11.63 17.96
C VAL A 167 4.54 -11.89 19.47
N THR A 168 4.78 -13.13 19.90
CA THR A 168 4.73 -13.54 21.32
C THR A 168 5.64 -12.67 22.19
N THR A 169 6.86 -12.35 21.75
CA THR A 169 7.82 -11.50 22.48
C THR A 169 7.33 -10.06 22.67
N LEU A 170 6.66 -9.47 21.67
CA LEU A 170 6.08 -8.13 21.78
C LEU A 170 4.83 -8.14 22.67
N SER A 171 4.04 -9.22 22.58
CA SER A 171 2.92 -9.43 23.48
C SER A 171 3.40 -9.57 24.92
N LEU A 172 4.49 -10.30 25.15
CA LEU A 172 5.11 -10.47 26.47
C LEU A 172 5.54 -9.13 27.07
N PHE A 173 6.22 -8.29 26.29
CA PHE A 173 6.53 -6.91 26.70
C PHE A 173 5.26 -6.14 27.09
N ASN A 174 4.24 -6.15 26.23
CA ASN A 174 2.99 -5.44 26.48
C ASN A 174 2.26 -5.96 27.71
N CYS A 175 2.40 -7.24 28.05
CA CYS A 175 1.81 -7.83 29.25
C CYS A 175 2.35 -7.17 30.52
N PHE A 176 3.66 -6.99 30.61
CA PHE A 176 4.33 -6.51 31.81
C PHE A 176 4.62 -5.00 31.79
N TYR A 177 4.29 -4.31 30.71
CA TYR A 177 4.47 -2.87 30.58
C TYR A 177 3.89 -2.04 31.75
N PRO A 178 2.70 -2.35 32.32
CA PRO A 178 2.20 -1.61 33.48
C PRO A 178 3.10 -1.72 34.71
N GLN A 179 3.73 -2.88 34.93
CA GLN A 179 4.67 -3.10 36.04
C GLN A 179 5.99 -2.39 35.78
N LEU A 180 6.48 -2.39 34.53
CA LEU A 180 7.68 -1.64 34.13
C LEU A 180 7.54 -0.13 34.35
N LYS A 181 6.37 0.44 34.06
CA LYS A 181 6.07 1.85 34.31
C LYS A 181 6.21 2.23 35.79
N ALA A 182 6.05 1.28 36.71
CA ALA A 182 6.12 1.53 38.15
C ALA A 182 7.53 1.36 38.74
N ALA A 183 8.39 0.56 38.10
CA ALA A 183 9.73 0.19 38.56
C ALA A 183 10.83 1.05 37.91
N ASP A 184 10.63 2.36 37.85
CA ASP A 184 11.47 3.32 37.12
C ASP A 184 12.99 3.04 37.29
N GLU A 185 13.73 3.08 36.17
CA GLU A 185 15.18 2.83 36.06
C GLU A 185 15.69 1.36 36.20
N GLU A 186 14.90 0.39 36.67
CA GLU A 186 15.40 -1.00 36.82
C GLU A 186 15.52 -1.77 35.49
N VAL A 187 16.61 -2.54 35.32
CA VAL A 187 16.79 -3.46 34.18
C VAL A 187 16.15 -4.82 34.50
N VAL A 188 15.05 -5.12 33.81
CA VAL A 188 14.24 -6.33 34.06
C VAL A 188 14.20 -7.23 32.82
N ALA A 189 14.39 -8.54 33.02
CA ALA A 189 14.22 -9.53 31.97
C ALA A 189 12.93 -10.33 32.17
N PHE A 190 12.03 -10.29 31.19
CA PHE A 190 10.87 -11.17 31.12
C PHE A 190 11.22 -12.44 30.35
N VAL A 191 10.93 -13.59 30.93
CA VAL A 191 11.26 -14.89 30.36
C VAL A 191 10.00 -15.76 30.33
N ASP A 192 9.44 -15.96 29.13
CA ASP A 192 8.36 -16.92 28.89
C ASP A 192 8.95 -18.26 28.47
N ILE A 193 8.90 -19.25 29.38
CA ILE A 193 9.35 -20.62 29.11
C ILE A 193 8.16 -21.45 28.65
N GLY A 194 7.93 -21.43 27.34
CA GLY A 194 6.90 -22.21 26.68
C GLY A 194 7.23 -23.70 26.56
N ALA A 195 6.50 -24.38 25.68
CA ALA A 195 6.73 -25.78 25.33
C ALA A 195 7.99 -25.94 24.46
N SER A 196 8.06 -25.24 23.33
CA SER A 196 9.12 -25.41 22.33
C SER A 196 10.04 -24.20 22.20
N THR A 197 9.73 -23.08 22.86
CA THR A 197 10.52 -21.85 22.83
C THR A 197 10.59 -21.21 24.20
N THR A 198 11.75 -20.60 24.50
CA THR A 198 11.92 -19.65 25.59
C THR A 198 12.10 -18.26 24.98
N ASP A 199 11.14 -17.37 25.24
CA ASP A 199 11.16 -15.99 24.79
C ASP A 199 11.71 -15.11 25.92
N ILE A 200 12.74 -14.33 25.63
CA ILE A 200 13.47 -13.48 26.57
C ILE A 200 13.38 -12.04 26.07
N VAL A 201 12.86 -11.14 26.90
CA VAL A 201 12.72 -9.72 26.61
C VAL A 201 13.37 -8.93 27.74
N VAL A 202 14.44 -8.22 27.45
CA VAL A 202 15.12 -7.34 28.41
C VAL A 202 14.65 -5.91 28.19
N CYS A 203 14.27 -5.26 29.29
CA CYS A 203 13.68 -3.93 29.31
C CYS A 203 14.40 -3.02 30.30
N ARG A 204 14.44 -1.73 29.98
CA ARG A 204 14.92 -0.65 30.84
C ARG A 204 14.09 0.61 30.53
N GLU A 205 13.76 1.42 31.53
CA GLU A 205 13.04 2.69 31.36
C GLU A 205 11.76 2.57 30.49
N SER A 206 10.97 1.50 30.67
CA SER A 206 9.77 1.24 29.85
C SER A 206 10.01 1.03 28.34
N HIS A 207 11.25 0.74 27.93
CA HIS A 207 11.67 0.45 26.57
C HIS A 207 12.24 -0.98 26.44
N VAL A 208 12.20 -1.52 25.23
CA VAL A 208 12.82 -2.81 24.91
C VAL A 208 14.29 -2.58 24.55
N GLU A 209 15.19 -3.20 25.31
CA GLU A 209 16.63 -3.18 25.06
C GLU A 209 17.08 -4.41 24.25
N PHE A 210 16.49 -5.58 24.52
CA PHE A 210 16.89 -6.81 23.85
C PHE A 210 15.75 -7.82 23.74
N ILE A 211 15.68 -8.56 22.64
CA ILE A 211 14.70 -9.63 22.42
C ILE A 211 15.42 -10.83 21.84
N ARG A 212 15.12 -12.02 22.39
CA ARG A 212 15.56 -13.29 21.83
C ARG A 212 14.50 -14.36 22.02
N SER A 213 14.38 -15.25 21.04
CA SER A 213 13.57 -16.47 21.15
C SER A 213 14.49 -17.67 20.90
N ALA A 214 14.60 -18.57 21.88
CA ALA A 214 15.49 -19.73 21.84
C ALA A 214 14.70 -21.05 21.85
N PRO A 215 15.20 -22.14 21.22
CA PRO A 215 14.47 -23.40 21.13
C PRO A 215 14.54 -24.25 22.41
N GLN A 216 15.38 -23.91 23.39
CA GLN A 216 15.46 -24.61 24.67
C GLN A 216 14.26 -24.23 25.53
N ALA A 217 13.39 -25.18 25.86
CA ALA A 217 12.10 -24.96 26.52
C ALA A 217 11.54 -26.26 27.12
N GLY A 218 10.29 -26.27 27.59
CA GLY A 218 9.66 -27.39 28.31
C GLY A 218 9.75 -28.77 27.64
N ASP A 219 9.79 -28.84 26.31
CA ASP A 219 9.98 -30.09 25.56
C ASP A 219 11.31 -30.78 25.91
N HIS A 220 12.34 -30.01 26.26
CA HIS A 220 13.64 -30.57 26.66
C HIS A 220 13.52 -31.33 27.99
N LEU A 221 12.63 -30.88 28.87
CA LEU A 221 12.36 -31.54 30.15
C LEU A 221 11.59 -32.84 29.94
N THR A 222 10.51 -32.77 29.14
CA THR A 222 9.69 -33.96 28.86
C THR A 222 10.48 -35.02 28.12
N LYS A 223 11.32 -34.65 27.13
CA LYS A 223 12.18 -35.59 26.38
C LYS A 223 13.19 -36.34 27.25
N ALA A 224 13.56 -35.80 28.41
CA ALA A 224 14.52 -36.45 29.29
C ALA A 224 13.97 -37.68 30.01
N LEU A 225 12.64 -37.84 30.06
CA LEU A 225 11.99 -38.92 30.80
C LEU A 225 11.83 -40.21 29.97
N PRO A 226 11.36 -40.20 28.71
CA PRO A 226 11.24 -41.41 27.89
C PRO A 226 12.54 -42.18 27.77
N ASP A 227 13.64 -41.49 27.44
CA ASP A 227 14.96 -42.11 27.21
C ASP A 227 15.51 -42.81 28.46
N GLN A 228 15.08 -42.40 29.66
CA GLN A 228 15.66 -42.82 30.94
C GLN A 228 14.73 -43.71 31.77
N LEU A 229 13.41 -43.53 31.62
CA LEU A 229 12.37 -44.26 32.35
C LEU A 229 11.61 -45.27 31.49
N GLY A 230 11.79 -45.25 30.16
CA GLY A 230 11.10 -46.16 29.24
C GLY A 230 9.59 -45.91 29.15
N VAL A 231 9.17 -44.66 29.37
CA VAL A 231 7.76 -44.22 29.31
C VAL A 231 7.48 -43.53 27.98
N GLU A 232 6.21 -43.55 27.55
CA GLU A 232 5.78 -42.83 26.34
C GLU A 232 5.67 -41.32 26.59
N TRP A 233 5.58 -40.52 25.53
CA TRP A 233 5.54 -39.05 25.62
C TRP A 233 4.42 -38.51 26.53
N ASP A 234 3.20 -39.02 26.37
CA ASP A 234 2.05 -38.53 27.13
C ASP A 234 2.20 -38.82 28.63
N GLU A 235 2.75 -39.99 28.97
CA GLU A 235 3.07 -40.36 30.35
C GLU A 235 4.23 -39.52 30.89
N ALA A 236 5.27 -39.26 30.10
CA ALA A 236 6.36 -38.36 30.46
C ALA A 236 5.87 -36.94 30.77
N GLU A 237 4.97 -36.39 29.93
CA GLU A 237 4.39 -35.07 30.18
C GLU A 237 3.54 -35.07 31.45
N GLU A 238 2.75 -36.12 31.67
CA GLU A 238 1.97 -36.28 32.89
C GLU A 238 2.87 -36.36 34.14
N LEU A 239 3.96 -37.12 34.10
CA LEU A 239 4.93 -37.20 35.19
C LEU A 239 5.59 -35.83 35.45
N LYS A 240 6.02 -35.12 34.40
CA LYS A 240 6.59 -33.78 34.53
C LYS A 240 5.61 -32.81 35.21
N VAL A 241 4.32 -32.85 34.83
CA VAL A 241 3.31 -31.93 35.38
C VAL A 241 2.87 -32.33 36.80
N THR A 242 2.76 -33.62 37.10
CA THR A 242 2.17 -34.10 38.37
C THR A 242 3.17 -34.28 39.50
N VAL A 243 4.39 -34.72 39.19
CA VAL A 243 5.43 -35.02 40.20
C VAL A 243 6.73 -34.26 39.96
N GLY A 244 6.83 -33.52 38.86
CA GLY A 244 8.04 -32.80 38.49
C GLY A 244 8.34 -31.63 39.40
N GLU A 245 9.60 -31.51 39.78
CA GLU A 245 10.17 -30.43 40.57
C GLU A 245 11.62 -30.22 40.11
N ILE A 246 12.02 -28.96 40.00
CA ILE A 246 13.40 -28.57 39.71
C ILE A 246 14.07 -28.27 41.04
N ASP A 247 14.92 -29.18 41.50
CA ASP A 247 15.58 -29.05 42.79
C ASP A 247 16.94 -28.35 42.62
N PRO A 248 17.13 -27.14 43.19
CA PRO A 248 18.39 -26.38 43.12
C PRO A 248 19.57 -27.09 43.80
N SER A 249 19.31 -28.02 44.73
CA SER A 249 20.35 -28.77 45.43
C SER A 249 20.92 -29.93 44.62
N ILE A 250 20.27 -30.33 43.52
CA ILE A 250 20.74 -31.41 42.66
C ILE A 250 21.93 -30.93 41.83
N ASP A 251 23.12 -31.42 42.18
CA ASP A 251 24.33 -31.21 41.37
C ASP A 251 24.31 -32.06 40.09
N ARG A 252 25.10 -31.64 39.09
CA ARG A 252 25.34 -32.35 37.83
C ARG A 252 25.89 -33.76 38.06
N GLN A 253 26.62 -33.97 39.16
CA GLN A 253 27.23 -35.26 39.51
C GLN A 253 26.25 -36.24 40.16
N THR A 254 25.08 -35.79 40.63
CA THR A 254 24.09 -36.67 41.28
C THR A 254 23.64 -37.75 40.31
N ASP A 255 23.91 -39.02 40.60
CA ASP A 255 23.49 -40.12 39.73
C ASP A 255 21.97 -40.34 39.87
N PRO A 256 21.17 -40.19 38.79
CA PRO A 256 19.73 -40.47 38.84
C PRO A 256 19.44 -41.93 39.23
N LEU A 257 20.36 -42.85 38.97
CA LEU A 257 20.26 -44.27 39.32
C LEU A 257 20.66 -44.56 40.77
N ALA A 258 21.08 -43.56 41.55
CA ALA A 258 21.30 -43.71 42.99
C ALA A 258 19.99 -43.97 43.76
N TYR A 259 18.86 -43.61 43.17
CA TYR A 259 17.53 -43.89 43.70
C TYR A 259 17.02 -45.21 43.14
N GLY A 260 16.41 -46.04 44.00
CA GLY A 260 15.84 -47.32 43.59
C GLY A 260 14.73 -47.18 42.55
N GLU A 261 14.45 -48.24 41.80
CA GLU A 261 13.38 -48.24 40.78
C GLU A 261 12.00 -47.86 41.35
N ASP A 262 11.77 -48.16 42.63
CA ASP A 262 10.54 -47.85 43.36
C ASP A 262 10.36 -46.35 43.66
N ASP A 263 11.42 -45.54 43.59
CA ASP A 263 11.37 -44.08 43.85
C ASP A 263 11.36 -43.29 42.53
N GLN A 264 10.32 -43.55 41.72
CA GLN A 264 10.13 -42.91 40.42
C GLN A 264 10.10 -41.38 40.53
N SER A 265 9.49 -40.83 41.58
CA SER A 265 9.41 -39.38 41.78
C SER A 265 10.80 -38.76 41.98
N ALA A 266 11.66 -39.33 42.84
CA ALA A 266 13.02 -38.82 43.00
C ALA A 266 13.82 -38.88 41.69
N ARG A 267 13.70 -39.99 40.94
CA ARG A 267 14.34 -40.13 39.62
C ARG A 267 13.90 -39.03 38.65
N VAL A 268 12.58 -38.79 38.53
CA VAL A 268 12.02 -37.71 37.70
C VAL A 268 12.63 -36.37 38.09
N LYS A 269 12.68 -36.01 39.39
CA LYS A 269 13.26 -34.73 39.85
C LYS A 269 14.72 -34.57 39.45
N VAL A 270 15.54 -35.61 39.58
CA VAL A 270 16.94 -35.56 39.14
C VAL A 270 17.03 -35.34 37.62
N PHE A 271 16.25 -36.08 36.82
CA PHE A 271 16.27 -35.92 35.36
C PHE A 271 15.81 -34.53 34.91
N LEU A 272 14.74 -34.01 35.50
CA LEU A 272 14.23 -32.68 35.18
C LEU A 272 15.24 -31.60 35.57
N SER A 273 15.80 -31.66 36.78
CA SER A 273 16.78 -30.67 37.28
C SER A 273 18.05 -30.63 36.43
N LYS A 274 18.53 -31.80 35.98
CA LYS A 274 19.66 -31.88 35.04
C LYS A 274 19.31 -31.37 33.65
N SER A 275 18.11 -31.64 33.16
CA SER A 275 17.69 -31.21 31.82
C SER A 275 17.42 -29.71 31.77
N PHE A 276 17.01 -29.13 32.89
CA PHE A 276 16.80 -27.70 33.05
C PHE A 276 18.09 -26.87 32.96
N ASP A 277 19.27 -27.47 33.16
CA ASP A 277 20.57 -26.81 32.90
C ASP A 277 20.64 -26.23 31.47
N ALA A 278 20.08 -26.93 30.47
CA ALA A 278 20.12 -26.46 29.08
C ALA A 278 19.33 -25.15 28.89
N ILE A 279 18.18 -25.02 29.56
CA ILE A 279 17.33 -23.83 29.54
C ILE A 279 18.03 -22.71 30.33
N SER A 280 18.51 -23.01 31.53
CA SER A 280 19.24 -22.05 32.38
C SER A 280 20.48 -21.48 31.69
N ASN A 281 21.26 -22.32 31.00
CA ASN A 281 22.43 -21.87 30.25
C ASN A 281 22.05 -21.00 29.05
N GLU A 282 20.93 -21.28 28.38
CA GLU A 282 20.47 -20.46 27.26
C GLU A 282 19.99 -19.08 27.73
N ILE A 283 19.30 -19.01 28.87
CA ILE A 283 18.92 -17.73 29.51
C ILE A 283 20.19 -16.96 29.89
N ARG A 284 21.13 -17.58 30.62
CA ARG A 284 22.39 -16.95 31.00
C ARG A 284 23.15 -16.40 29.79
N ARG A 285 23.35 -17.22 28.76
CA ARG A 285 24.04 -16.82 27.53
C ARG A 285 23.37 -15.64 26.85
N THR A 286 22.05 -15.54 26.96
CA THR A 286 21.27 -14.42 26.42
C THR A 286 21.52 -13.14 27.20
N LEU A 287 21.48 -13.22 28.54
CA LEU A 287 21.74 -12.08 29.41
C LEU A 287 23.20 -11.61 29.29
N ASP A 288 24.16 -12.53 29.30
CA ASP A 288 25.59 -12.24 29.11
C ASP A 288 25.85 -11.54 27.76
N PHE A 289 25.18 -12.00 26.70
CA PHE A 289 25.28 -11.35 25.38
C PHE A 289 24.72 -9.94 25.39
N TYR A 290 23.57 -9.72 26.03
CA TYR A 290 22.99 -8.38 26.19
C TYR A 290 23.94 -7.45 26.96
N VAL A 291 24.45 -7.88 28.11
CA VAL A 291 25.38 -7.10 28.95
C VAL A 291 26.68 -6.78 28.20
N SER A 292 27.12 -7.64 27.27
CA SER A 292 28.32 -7.39 26.47
C SER A 292 28.17 -6.31 25.39
N GLN A 293 26.94 -5.81 25.14
CA GLN A 293 26.69 -4.74 24.18
C GLN A 293 27.10 -3.37 24.74
N PRO A 294 27.39 -2.34 23.90
CA PRO A 294 27.91 -1.05 24.34
C PRO A 294 27.09 -0.33 25.43
N ASP A 295 25.77 -0.52 25.46
CA ASP A 295 24.84 0.10 26.41
C ASP A 295 24.13 -0.93 27.31
N GLY A 296 24.64 -2.17 27.33
CA GLY A 296 24.10 -3.26 28.11
C GLY A 296 24.44 -3.09 29.59
N GLU A 297 23.42 -3.07 30.43
CA GLU A 297 23.58 -3.02 31.89
C GLU A 297 23.21 -4.38 32.52
N PRO A 298 23.73 -4.70 33.72
CA PRO A 298 23.37 -5.94 34.40
C PRO A 298 21.86 -6.02 34.63
N VAL A 299 21.26 -7.17 34.33
CA VAL A 299 19.86 -7.42 34.67
C VAL A 299 19.72 -7.58 36.18
N GLU A 300 18.85 -6.78 36.76
CA GLU A 300 18.61 -6.72 38.21
C GLU A 300 17.55 -7.73 38.67
N LYS A 301 16.60 -8.06 37.78
CA LYS A 301 15.51 -8.97 38.09
C LYS A 301 15.06 -9.77 36.87
N VAL A 302 14.72 -11.04 37.09
CA VAL A 302 14.14 -11.93 36.09
C VAL A 302 12.71 -12.31 36.49
N LEU A 303 11.76 -12.04 35.60
CA LEU A 303 10.34 -12.33 35.77
C LEU A 303 9.93 -13.48 34.84
N LEU A 304 9.52 -14.59 35.42
CA LEU A 304 9.24 -15.84 34.72
C LEU A 304 7.75 -15.99 34.42
N THR A 305 7.43 -16.48 33.24
CA THR A 305 6.07 -16.85 32.85
C THR A 305 6.11 -18.06 31.90
N GLY A 306 4.95 -18.51 31.44
CA GLY A 306 4.82 -19.62 30.50
C GLY A 306 4.34 -20.92 31.14
N GLY A 307 4.21 -21.95 30.30
CA GLY A 307 3.78 -23.27 30.75
C GLY A 307 4.77 -23.92 31.70
N THR A 308 6.06 -23.79 31.40
CA THR A 308 7.11 -24.47 32.14
C THR A 308 7.40 -23.79 33.48
N SER A 309 7.14 -22.48 33.63
CA SER A 309 7.37 -21.76 34.91
C SER A 309 6.52 -22.28 36.07
N GLN A 310 5.49 -23.09 35.79
CA GLN A 310 4.67 -23.76 36.80
C GLN A 310 5.39 -24.90 37.51
N CYS A 311 6.51 -25.41 36.97
CA CYS A 311 7.26 -26.46 37.63
C CYS A 311 7.94 -25.89 38.90
N PRO A 312 7.66 -26.44 40.09
CA PRO A 312 8.21 -25.93 41.34
C PRO A 312 9.74 -25.90 41.34
N GLY A 313 10.32 -24.89 42.00
CA GLY A 313 11.77 -24.75 42.18
C GLY A 313 12.51 -24.10 41.00
N ILE A 314 11.83 -23.80 39.88
CA ILE A 314 12.46 -23.17 38.72
C ILE A 314 13.05 -21.79 39.04
N ALA A 315 12.32 -20.97 39.80
CA ALA A 315 12.77 -19.61 40.12
C ALA A 315 14.04 -19.65 40.97
N GLU A 316 14.03 -20.47 42.02
CA GLU A 316 15.16 -20.68 42.93
C GLU A 316 16.37 -21.28 42.19
N TYR A 317 16.14 -22.24 41.30
CA TYR A 317 17.19 -22.82 40.47
C TYR A 317 17.81 -21.78 39.54
N LEU A 318 16.99 -20.97 38.86
CA LEU A 318 17.50 -19.91 37.99
C LEU A 318 18.24 -18.84 38.80
N GLU A 319 17.73 -18.42 39.94
CA GLU A 319 18.40 -17.43 40.80
C GLU A 319 19.80 -17.90 41.21
N GLN A 320 19.92 -19.15 41.68
CA GLN A 320 21.22 -19.71 42.07
C GLN A 320 22.19 -19.80 40.88
N ARG A 321 21.69 -20.14 39.68
CA ARG A 321 22.53 -20.27 38.49
C ARG A 321 22.94 -18.90 37.95
N LEU A 322 21.99 -17.98 37.80
CA LEU A 322 22.19 -16.68 37.17
C LEU A 322 22.87 -15.68 38.12
N GLY A 323 22.66 -15.82 39.43
CA GLY A 323 23.09 -14.81 40.41
C GLY A 323 22.21 -13.55 40.40
N THR A 324 21.02 -13.64 39.81
CA THR A 324 20.05 -12.55 39.66
C THR A 324 18.71 -12.99 40.28
N PRO A 325 18.05 -12.15 41.10
CA PRO A 325 16.72 -12.43 41.63
C PRO A 325 15.74 -12.92 40.54
N CYS A 326 15.10 -14.06 40.77
CA CYS A 326 14.16 -14.67 39.85
C CYS A 326 12.83 -14.93 40.57
N GLU A 327 11.71 -14.53 39.97
CA GLU A 327 10.38 -14.85 40.50
C GLU A 327 9.41 -15.21 39.37
N VAL A 328 8.38 -15.98 39.70
CA VAL A 328 7.27 -16.25 38.79
C VAL A 328 6.33 -15.04 38.81
N ALA A 329 6.10 -14.45 37.65
CA ALA A 329 5.41 -13.19 37.52
C ALA A 329 3.88 -13.35 37.56
N ASP A 330 3.20 -12.41 38.21
CA ASP A 330 1.75 -12.23 38.06
C ASP A 330 1.48 -11.43 36.78
N VAL A 331 0.91 -12.09 35.78
CA VAL A 331 0.60 -11.47 34.47
C VAL A 331 -0.58 -10.50 34.52
N PHE A 332 -1.38 -10.50 35.59
CA PHE A 332 -2.54 -9.61 35.74
C PHE A 332 -2.25 -8.38 36.59
N GLN A 333 -1.14 -8.40 37.33
CA GLN A 333 -0.74 -7.29 38.18
C GLN A 333 -0.63 -5.98 37.39
N ASP A 334 -1.32 -4.96 37.91
CA ASP A 334 -1.41 -3.59 37.38
C ASP A 334 -2.00 -3.47 35.96
N THR A 335 -2.60 -4.53 35.43
CA THR A 335 -3.18 -4.51 34.07
C THR A 335 -4.60 -3.95 34.06
N LEU A 336 -4.97 -3.29 32.95
CA LEU A 336 -6.35 -2.87 32.66
C LEU A 336 -7.21 -4.02 32.08
N VAL A 337 -6.70 -5.26 32.16
CA VAL A 337 -7.36 -6.47 31.65
C VAL A 337 -8.00 -7.18 32.82
N ASN A 338 -9.29 -6.97 33.03
CA ASN A 338 -10.01 -7.67 34.08
C ASN A 338 -10.39 -9.08 33.60
N VAL A 339 -10.17 -10.10 34.44
CA VAL A 339 -10.59 -11.47 34.13
C VAL A 339 -11.62 -11.99 35.12
N SER A 340 -12.75 -12.46 34.61
CA SER A 340 -13.89 -12.87 35.46
C SER A 340 -13.93 -14.35 35.87
N GLU A 341 -13.20 -15.24 35.21
CA GLU A 341 -13.32 -16.70 35.40
C GLU A 341 -11.96 -17.43 35.51
N LEU A 342 -10.86 -16.72 35.80
CA LEU A 342 -9.53 -17.31 35.97
C LEU A 342 -9.21 -17.55 37.45
N ASP A 343 -9.99 -18.41 38.11
CA ASP A 343 -9.82 -18.71 39.55
C ASP A 343 -8.70 -19.73 39.82
N SER A 344 -7.90 -20.12 38.83
CA SER A 344 -6.76 -21.04 39.03
C SER A 344 -5.42 -20.37 38.66
N GLU A 345 -4.53 -20.23 39.66
CA GLU A 345 -3.15 -19.75 39.47
C GLU A 345 -2.39 -20.40 38.29
N PRO A 346 -2.57 -21.71 37.98
CA PRO A 346 -1.96 -22.34 36.80
C PRO A 346 -2.28 -21.66 35.47
N LEU A 347 -3.48 -21.07 35.33
CA LEU A 347 -3.90 -20.47 34.08
C LEU A 347 -3.37 -19.04 33.93
N ALA A 348 -3.13 -18.32 35.04
CA ALA A 348 -2.49 -17.00 35.02
C ALA A 348 -1.13 -17.06 34.33
N GLN A 349 -0.26 -17.97 34.78
CA GLN A 349 1.12 -18.08 34.29
C GLN A 349 1.23 -18.41 32.78
N THR A 350 0.18 -18.98 32.18
CA THR A 350 0.21 -19.35 30.75
C THR A 350 -0.47 -18.35 29.82
N THR A 351 -0.99 -17.25 30.37
CA THR A 351 -1.83 -16.28 29.63
C THR A 351 -1.14 -14.95 29.32
N GLY A 352 0.13 -14.78 29.67
CA GLY A 352 0.87 -13.52 29.43
C GLY A 352 0.77 -13.02 27.98
N VAL A 353 0.91 -13.91 26.99
CA VAL A 353 0.72 -13.57 25.56
C VAL A 353 -0.69 -13.06 25.27
N LEU A 354 -1.74 -13.66 25.83
CA LEU A 354 -3.12 -13.22 25.62
C LEU A 354 -3.37 -11.85 26.27
N VAL A 355 -2.87 -11.65 27.49
CA VAL A 355 -2.97 -10.38 28.22
C VAL A 355 -2.27 -9.27 27.46
N GLY A 356 -1.05 -9.52 26.97
CA GLY A 356 -0.30 -8.58 26.14
C GLY A 356 -1.01 -8.17 24.87
N GLN A 357 -1.62 -9.13 24.16
CA GLN A 357 -2.45 -8.85 22.99
C GLN A 357 -3.67 -8.00 23.36
N CYS A 358 -4.33 -8.28 24.49
CA CYS A 358 -5.41 -7.43 24.99
C CYS A 358 -4.94 -6.00 25.30
N GLN A 359 -3.79 -5.86 25.96
CA GLN A 359 -3.21 -4.55 26.28
C GLN A 359 -2.87 -3.72 25.04
N LYS A 360 -2.38 -4.36 23.99
CA LYS A 360 -2.17 -3.73 22.68
C LYS A 360 -3.48 -3.21 22.08
N ASN A 361 -4.54 -4.00 22.13
CA ASN A 361 -5.84 -3.64 21.56
C ASN A 361 -6.55 -2.51 22.34
N ILE A 362 -6.21 -2.27 23.62
CA ILE A 362 -6.72 -1.12 24.38
C ILE A 362 -5.88 0.15 24.20
N GLY A 363 -4.62 0.01 23.78
CA GLY A 363 -3.76 1.13 23.49
C GLY A 363 -3.29 1.89 24.73
N ASP A 364 -2.92 1.19 25.81
CA ASP A 364 -2.18 1.76 26.95
C ASP A 364 -0.70 1.33 26.96
N VAL A 365 -0.25 0.70 25.87
CA VAL A 365 1.12 0.20 25.69
C VAL A 365 1.79 0.85 24.47
N PRO A 366 3.13 0.93 24.44
CA PRO A 366 3.86 1.60 23.39
C PRO A 366 4.00 0.72 22.14
N LEU A 367 4.30 -0.58 22.30
CA LEU A 367 4.48 -1.48 21.16
C LEU A 367 3.15 -1.84 20.50
N ARG A 368 2.89 -1.22 19.35
CA ARG A 368 1.65 -1.39 18.56
C ARG A 368 1.88 -1.87 17.13
N MET A 369 3.08 -2.37 16.84
CA MET A 369 3.42 -2.96 15.54
C MET A 369 2.36 -3.97 15.10
N ASN A 370 1.95 -4.00 13.84
CA ASN A 370 0.90 -4.91 13.34
C ASN A 370 1.34 -5.57 12.04
N PHE A 371 1.49 -6.89 12.07
CA PHE A 371 1.98 -7.67 10.93
C PHE A 371 0.86 -8.11 9.99
N LEU A 372 -0.22 -7.34 9.92
CA LEU A 372 -1.31 -7.60 8.99
C LEU A 372 -0.83 -7.49 7.54
N PRO A 373 -1.06 -8.51 6.70
CA PRO A 373 -0.77 -8.40 5.28
C PRO A 373 -1.56 -7.28 4.60
N SER A 374 -0.90 -6.59 3.66
CA SER A 374 -1.49 -5.47 2.93
C SER A 374 -2.80 -5.82 2.21
N TYR A 375 -2.96 -7.07 1.74
CA TYR A 375 -4.20 -7.52 1.11
C TYR A 375 -5.37 -7.60 2.10
N ILE A 376 -5.13 -7.93 3.37
CA ILE A 376 -6.17 -7.91 4.42
C ILE A 376 -6.52 -6.47 4.78
N VAL A 377 -5.51 -5.61 4.94
CA VAL A 377 -5.70 -4.17 5.21
C VAL A 377 -6.56 -3.53 4.12
N ARG A 378 -6.18 -3.70 2.84
CA ARG A 378 -6.93 -3.19 1.69
C ARG A 378 -8.36 -3.72 1.63
N LYS A 379 -8.56 -5.02 1.90
CA LYS A 379 -9.89 -5.61 1.95
C LYS A 379 -10.76 -4.97 3.04
N LYS A 380 -10.20 -4.75 4.24
CA LYS A 380 -10.92 -4.09 5.34
C LYS A 380 -11.22 -2.63 5.05
N GLU A 381 -10.29 -1.89 4.45
CA GLU A 381 -10.52 -0.52 4.01
C GLU A 381 -11.63 -0.44 2.96
N PHE A 382 -11.61 -1.35 1.99
CA PHE A 382 -12.66 -1.46 0.99
C PHE A 382 -14.02 -1.78 1.63
N GLU A 383 -14.08 -2.75 2.55
CA GLU A 383 -15.32 -3.09 3.26
C GLU A 383 -15.87 -1.91 4.09
N LYS A 384 -15.01 -1.13 4.73
CA LYS A 384 -15.39 0.10 5.45
C LYS A 384 -15.95 1.16 4.49
N ARG A 385 -15.38 1.30 3.30
CA ARG A 385 -15.80 2.28 2.28
C ARG A 385 -16.94 1.79 1.41
N ARG A 386 -17.24 0.49 1.37
CA ARG A 386 -18.21 -0.13 0.45
C ARG A 386 -19.57 0.57 0.47
N THR A 387 -20.09 0.90 1.65
CA THR A 387 -21.38 1.58 1.77
C THR A 387 -21.33 3.00 1.19
N TRP A 388 -20.24 3.73 1.41
CA TRP A 388 -20.04 5.06 0.84
C TRP A 388 -19.88 5.01 -0.68
N LEU A 389 -19.12 4.04 -1.20
CA LEU A 389 -18.98 3.82 -2.63
C LEU A 389 -20.33 3.50 -3.30
N LEU A 390 -21.20 2.74 -2.63
CA LEU A 390 -22.56 2.49 -3.12
C LEU A 390 -23.42 3.77 -3.12
N VAL A 391 -23.32 4.60 -2.07
CA VAL A 391 -24.02 5.88 -2.00
C VAL A 391 -23.55 6.83 -3.10
N GLU A 392 -22.23 6.94 -3.30
CA GLU A 392 -21.63 7.74 -4.38
C GLU A 392 -22.11 7.25 -5.76
N GLY A 393 -22.14 5.94 -5.99
CA GLY A 393 -22.66 5.34 -7.22
C GLY A 393 -24.15 5.67 -7.46
N ILE A 394 -24.99 5.63 -6.42
CA ILE A 394 -26.41 6.00 -6.53
C ILE A 394 -26.56 7.49 -6.83
N LEU A 395 -25.81 8.35 -6.14
CA LEU A 395 -25.85 9.81 -6.37
C LEU A 395 -25.44 10.16 -7.80
N LEU A 396 -24.38 9.52 -8.31
CA LEU A 396 -23.95 9.68 -9.70
C LEU A 396 -25.04 9.20 -10.67
N GLY A 397 -25.65 8.05 -10.41
CA GLY A 397 -26.77 7.54 -11.21
C GLY A 397 -27.98 8.49 -11.23
N CYS A 398 -28.33 9.06 -10.07
CA CYS A 398 -29.39 10.08 -9.97
C CYS A 398 -29.03 11.36 -10.73
N PHE A 399 -27.78 11.82 -10.65
CA PHE A 399 -27.32 12.99 -11.38
C PHE A 399 -27.41 12.79 -12.90
N VAL A 400 -26.96 11.63 -13.39
CA VAL A 400 -27.06 11.25 -14.81
C VAL A 400 -28.53 11.17 -15.23
N PHE A 401 -29.38 10.53 -14.44
CA PHE A 401 -30.82 10.43 -14.72
C PHE A 401 -31.49 11.80 -14.80
N LEU A 402 -31.27 12.68 -13.81
CA LEU A 402 -31.83 14.04 -13.79
C LEU A 402 -31.34 14.86 -15.00
N SER A 403 -30.08 14.70 -15.39
CA SER A 403 -29.52 15.38 -16.55
C SER A 403 -30.21 14.92 -17.85
N ILE A 404 -30.41 13.61 -18.03
CA ILE A 404 -31.14 13.06 -19.18
C ILE A 404 -32.60 13.53 -19.18
N SER A 405 -33.27 13.50 -18.02
CA SER A 405 -34.64 13.99 -17.88
C SER A 405 -34.78 15.48 -18.21
N ALA A 406 -33.83 16.31 -17.78
CA ALA A 406 -33.81 17.73 -18.09
C ALA A 406 -33.62 17.99 -19.60
N VAL A 407 -32.73 17.24 -20.25
CA VAL A 407 -32.55 17.30 -21.71
C VAL A 407 -33.83 16.91 -22.43
N ARG A 408 -34.49 15.81 -22.03
CA ARG A 408 -35.78 15.39 -22.61
C ARG A 408 -36.87 16.44 -22.44
N ALA A 409 -37.01 17.01 -21.25
CA ALA A 409 -38.00 18.06 -21.00
C ALA A 409 -37.76 19.31 -21.86
N ASN A 410 -36.48 19.69 -22.06
CA ASN A 410 -36.13 20.77 -22.97
C ASN A 410 -36.50 20.45 -24.42
N ILE A 411 -36.26 19.23 -24.90
CA ILE A 411 -36.65 18.79 -26.25
C ILE A 411 -38.17 18.87 -26.43
N GLU A 412 -38.98 18.41 -25.48
CA GLU A 412 -40.44 18.50 -25.54
C GLU A 412 -40.94 19.95 -25.60
N LEU A 413 -40.35 20.85 -24.81
CA LEU A 413 -40.64 22.29 -24.87
C LEU A 413 -40.33 22.88 -26.25
N TYR A 414 -39.25 22.43 -26.90
CA TYR A 414 -38.91 22.86 -28.26
C TYR A 414 -39.92 22.37 -29.30
N GLU A 415 -40.36 21.11 -29.20
CA GLU A 415 -41.37 20.56 -30.11
C GLU A 415 -42.69 21.33 -30.00
N GLN A 416 -43.11 21.68 -28.77
CA GLN A 416 -44.31 22.49 -28.55
C GLN A 416 -44.17 23.90 -29.14
N ALA A 417 -43.04 24.58 -28.90
CA ALA A 417 -42.79 25.91 -29.43
C ALA A 417 -42.78 25.92 -30.97
N ARG A 418 -42.19 24.88 -31.58
CA ARG A 418 -42.16 24.70 -33.04
C ARG A 418 -43.56 24.49 -33.61
N GLN A 419 -44.37 23.63 -32.98
CA GLN A 419 -45.75 23.40 -33.41
C GLN A 419 -46.62 24.65 -33.32
N GLU A 420 -46.42 25.49 -32.30
CA GLU A 420 -47.16 26.76 -32.18
C GLU A 420 -46.78 27.75 -33.29
N LEU A 421 -45.48 27.83 -33.60
CA LEU A 421 -44.97 28.66 -34.70
C LEU A 421 -45.53 28.20 -36.05
N ASP A 422 -45.54 26.89 -36.33
CA ASP A 422 -46.13 26.33 -37.53
C ASP A 422 -47.64 26.64 -37.62
N ARG A 423 -48.36 26.59 -36.48
CA ARG A 423 -49.78 26.96 -36.41
C ARG A 423 -50.02 28.45 -36.69
N HIS A 424 -49.15 29.32 -36.20
CA HIS A 424 -49.22 30.76 -36.44
C HIS A 424 -48.91 31.11 -37.91
N LEU A 425 -47.96 30.41 -38.54
CA LEU A 425 -47.61 30.55 -39.95
C LEU A 425 -48.68 29.99 -40.90
N ALA A 426 -49.45 28.98 -40.48
CA ALA A 426 -50.51 28.36 -41.27
C ALA A 426 -51.86 29.12 -41.26
N ARG A 427 -52.01 30.20 -40.49
CA ARG A 427 -53.23 31.03 -40.55
C ARG A 427 -53.22 31.90 -41.81
N PRO A 428 -54.30 31.90 -42.62
CA PRO A 428 -54.40 32.81 -43.76
C PRO A 428 -54.41 34.25 -43.25
N THR A 429 -53.45 35.05 -43.70
CA THR A 429 -53.37 36.48 -43.38
C THR A 429 -54.41 37.26 -44.18
N ASP A 430 -55.66 37.28 -43.69
CA ASP A 430 -56.66 38.24 -44.12
C ASP A 430 -56.64 39.44 -43.15
N GLY A 431 -56.05 40.55 -43.60
CA GLY A 431 -56.19 41.86 -42.96
C GLY A 431 -54.93 42.39 -42.27
N ALA A 432 -54.52 43.58 -42.71
CA ALA A 432 -53.38 44.34 -42.19
C ALA A 432 -53.51 44.66 -40.68
N GLY A 433 -52.65 44.05 -39.86
CA GLY A 433 -52.28 44.47 -38.50
C GLY A 433 -50.80 44.89 -38.43
N PRO A 434 -50.37 45.63 -37.40
CA PRO A 434 -49.13 46.41 -37.43
C PRO A 434 -47.89 45.50 -37.59
N LYS A 435 -47.18 45.67 -38.72
CA LYS A 435 -45.97 44.93 -39.10
C LYS A 435 -44.85 44.93 -38.04
N ASN A 436 -44.89 45.82 -37.04
CA ASN A 436 -43.89 45.91 -35.99
C ASN A 436 -43.95 44.79 -34.95
N ASP A 437 -45.13 44.23 -34.61
CA ASP A 437 -45.20 43.14 -33.61
C ASP A 437 -44.71 41.81 -34.17
N ILE A 438 -45.02 41.52 -35.44
CA ILE A 438 -44.58 40.29 -36.11
C ILE A 438 -43.06 40.33 -36.37
N ALA A 439 -42.52 41.48 -36.79
CA ALA A 439 -41.07 41.63 -36.97
C ALA A 439 -40.29 41.53 -35.65
N THR A 440 -40.84 42.05 -34.55
CA THR A 440 -40.24 41.93 -33.22
C THR A 440 -40.31 40.50 -32.69
N GLN A 441 -41.43 39.79 -32.91
CA GLN A 441 -41.55 38.37 -32.59
C GLN A 441 -40.59 37.52 -33.44
N ILE A 442 -40.52 37.73 -34.76
CA ILE A 442 -39.57 37.05 -35.66
C ILE A 442 -38.13 37.33 -35.22
N GLY A 443 -37.77 38.57 -34.86
CA GLY A 443 -36.44 38.89 -34.34
C GLY A 443 -36.13 38.16 -33.03
N THR A 444 -37.09 38.11 -32.10
CA THR A 444 -36.93 37.37 -30.83
C THR A 444 -36.82 35.85 -31.07
N TYR A 445 -37.56 35.30 -32.04
CA TYR A 445 -37.45 33.90 -32.43
C TYR A 445 -36.13 33.61 -33.13
N MET A 446 -35.67 34.47 -34.05
CA MET A 446 -34.38 34.32 -34.73
C MET A 446 -33.22 34.40 -33.75
N ASP A 447 -33.27 35.32 -32.79
CA ASP A 447 -32.26 35.42 -31.71
C ASP A 447 -32.28 34.17 -30.81
N ASN A 448 -33.46 33.65 -30.47
CA ASN A 448 -33.57 32.39 -29.72
C ASN A 448 -33.08 31.19 -30.55
N THR A 449 -33.34 31.15 -31.86
CA THR A 449 -32.87 30.08 -32.76
C THR A 449 -31.36 30.14 -32.91
N ARG A 450 -30.77 31.34 -32.98
CA ARG A 450 -29.32 31.56 -33.03
C ARG A 450 -28.63 31.20 -31.72
N LEU A 451 -29.22 31.58 -30.58
CA LEU A 451 -28.74 31.16 -29.26
C LEU A 451 -28.81 29.62 -29.10
N LEU A 452 -29.80 28.99 -29.75
CA LEU A 452 -29.93 27.54 -29.84
C LEU A 452 -28.90 26.91 -30.75
N GLU A 453 -28.64 27.48 -31.93
CA GLU A 453 -27.58 27.04 -32.83
C GLU A 453 -26.21 27.14 -32.16
N ASP A 454 -25.93 28.22 -31.41
CA ASP A 454 -24.71 28.37 -30.62
C ASP A 454 -24.62 27.30 -29.50
N ARG A 455 -25.75 26.99 -28.83
CA ARG A 455 -25.80 25.94 -27.80
C ARG A 455 -25.72 24.53 -28.38
N PHE A 456 -26.27 24.29 -29.57
CA PHE A 456 -26.14 23.03 -30.31
C PHE A 456 -24.75 22.87 -30.91
N ALA A 457 -24.10 23.96 -31.32
CA ALA A 457 -22.69 23.95 -31.72
C ALA A 457 -21.81 23.55 -30.54
N LEU A 458 -22.05 24.13 -29.35
CA LEU A 458 -21.40 23.72 -28.11
C LEU A 458 -21.69 22.24 -27.78
N PHE A 459 -22.93 21.78 -27.98
CA PHE A 459 -23.33 20.39 -27.72
C PHE A 459 -22.69 19.41 -28.71
N ASN A 460 -22.60 19.76 -29.99
CA ASN A 460 -21.92 18.99 -31.03
C ASN A 460 -20.41 18.98 -30.82
N GLU A 461 -19.84 20.08 -30.31
CA GLU A 461 -18.44 20.14 -29.91
C GLU A 461 -18.21 19.23 -28.71
N ILE A 462 -19.06 19.26 -27.68
CA ILE A 462 -19.03 18.33 -26.55
C ILE A 462 -19.20 16.87 -26.98
N ASP A 463 -20.11 16.56 -27.93
CA ASP A 463 -20.36 15.20 -28.41
C ASP A 463 -19.21 14.68 -29.29
N ARG A 464 -18.56 15.56 -30.07
CA ARG A 464 -17.29 15.27 -30.77
C ARG A 464 -16.16 15.03 -29.78
N THR A 465 -15.97 15.90 -28.78
CA THR A 465 -14.96 15.72 -27.73
C THR A 465 -15.22 14.40 -27.00
N ARG A 466 -16.49 14.05 -26.75
CA ARG A 466 -16.88 12.77 -26.12
C ARG A 466 -16.52 11.56 -26.97
N GLY A 467 -16.70 11.62 -28.29
CA GLY A 467 -16.29 10.57 -29.24
C GLY A 467 -14.77 10.34 -29.19
N VAL A 468 -14.00 11.41 -29.35
CA VAL A 468 -12.52 11.37 -29.31
C VAL A 468 -12.01 10.91 -27.94
N ILE A 469 -12.56 11.41 -26.84
CA ILE A 469 -12.22 10.97 -25.48
C ILE A 469 -12.56 9.48 -25.29
N SER A 470 -13.71 9.03 -25.78
CA SER A 470 -14.13 7.63 -25.64
C SER A 470 -13.25 6.68 -26.43
N GLU A 471 -12.88 7.04 -27.67
CA GLU A 471 -11.98 6.25 -28.51
C GLU A 471 -10.56 6.26 -27.95
N THR A 472 -10.05 7.42 -27.52
CA THR A 472 -8.73 7.53 -26.89
C THR A 472 -8.67 6.76 -25.56
N LEU A 473 -9.73 6.81 -24.74
CA LEU A 473 -9.82 6.01 -23.52
C LEU A 473 -9.88 4.51 -23.81
N ALA A 474 -10.53 4.09 -24.90
CA ALA A 474 -10.58 2.70 -25.31
C ALA A 474 -9.21 2.20 -25.81
N ASP A 475 -8.48 3.03 -26.56
CA ASP A 475 -7.13 2.74 -27.04
C ASP A 475 -6.14 2.68 -25.88
N VAL A 476 -6.21 3.61 -24.92
CA VAL A 476 -5.37 3.55 -23.72
C VAL A 476 -5.74 2.33 -22.88
N ALA A 477 -7.03 2.07 -22.63
CA ALA A 477 -7.48 0.93 -21.84
C ALA A 477 -7.14 -0.43 -22.45
N SER A 478 -7.12 -0.55 -23.78
CA SER A 478 -6.75 -1.79 -24.48
C SER A 478 -5.25 -2.06 -24.49
N ASN A 479 -4.42 -1.02 -24.30
CA ASN A 479 -2.97 -1.13 -24.29
C ASN A 479 -2.34 -1.03 -22.88
N VAL A 480 -3.09 -0.67 -21.83
CA VAL A 480 -2.59 -0.72 -20.45
C VAL A 480 -2.31 -2.18 -20.05
N PRO A 481 -1.08 -2.55 -19.63
CA PRO A 481 -0.76 -3.90 -19.20
C PRO A 481 -1.60 -4.31 -17.98
N LEU A 482 -2.30 -5.45 -18.07
CA LEU A 482 -3.17 -5.95 -17.00
C LEU A 482 -2.33 -6.56 -15.85
N GLY A 483 -2.65 -6.20 -14.61
CA GLY A 483 -2.18 -6.87 -13.38
C GLY A 483 -1.31 -6.02 -12.45
N GLU A 484 -0.54 -5.07 -12.99
CA GLU A 484 0.46 -4.29 -12.23
C GLU A 484 0.53 -2.80 -12.62
N THR A 485 -0.48 -2.33 -13.35
CA THR A 485 -0.56 -0.97 -13.88
C THR A 485 -1.91 -0.35 -13.55
N TRP A 486 -1.94 0.92 -13.17
CA TRP A 486 -3.14 1.65 -12.79
C TRP A 486 -3.19 3.02 -13.44
N LEU A 487 -4.36 3.35 -13.97
CA LEU A 487 -4.70 4.71 -14.35
C LEU A 487 -5.10 5.48 -13.09
N THR A 488 -4.27 6.43 -12.67
CA THR A 488 -4.44 7.14 -11.39
C THR A 488 -5.15 8.48 -11.56
N ARG A 489 -5.07 9.08 -12.74
CA ARG A 489 -5.76 10.32 -13.07
C ARG A 489 -6.09 10.38 -14.56
N VAL A 490 -7.29 10.87 -14.85
CA VAL A 490 -7.71 11.29 -16.19
C VAL A 490 -8.27 12.69 -16.04
N ASP A 491 -7.72 13.63 -16.79
CA ASP A 491 -8.15 15.02 -16.84
C ASP A 491 -8.39 15.39 -18.30
N ALA A 492 -9.53 15.96 -18.62
CA ALA A 492 -9.91 16.27 -19.98
C ALA A 492 -10.45 17.71 -20.05
N ASP A 493 -9.87 18.50 -20.94
CA ASP A 493 -10.41 19.81 -21.34
C ASP A 493 -10.87 19.77 -22.81
N THR A 494 -11.39 20.88 -23.33
CA THR A 494 -11.92 20.97 -24.71
C THR A 494 -10.84 20.81 -25.79
N THR A 495 -9.57 20.80 -25.42
CA THR A 495 -8.42 20.82 -26.33
C THR A 495 -7.38 19.73 -26.05
N ASN A 496 -7.36 19.16 -24.84
CA ASN A 496 -6.35 18.21 -24.38
C ASN A 496 -6.97 17.12 -23.48
N LEU A 497 -6.50 15.90 -23.66
CA LEU A 497 -6.69 14.80 -22.72
C LEU A 497 -5.35 14.51 -22.02
N THR A 498 -5.34 14.57 -20.70
CA THR A 498 -4.18 14.22 -19.86
C THR A 498 -4.48 12.98 -19.03
N MET A 499 -3.60 11.98 -19.11
CA MET A 499 -3.73 10.72 -18.39
C MET A 499 -2.46 10.43 -17.61
N THR A 500 -2.62 9.91 -16.40
CA THR A 500 -1.52 9.50 -15.53
C THR A 500 -1.60 8.00 -15.30
N VAL A 501 -0.61 7.29 -15.80
CA VAL A 501 -0.48 5.84 -15.67
C VAL A 501 0.67 5.53 -14.72
N MET A 502 0.43 4.68 -13.73
CA MET A 502 1.39 4.31 -12.73
C MET A 502 1.55 2.79 -12.71
N GLY A 503 2.78 2.31 -12.56
CA GLY A 503 3.10 0.88 -12.54
C GLY A 503 4.12 0.55 -11.46
N THR A 504 4.22 -0.74 -11.15
CA THR A 504 5.09 -1.31 -10.09
C THR A 504 6.57 -1.24 -10.40
N ASP A 505 6.96 -1.18 -11.68
CA ASP A 505 8.34 -0.95 -12.14
C ASP A 505 8.38 -0.46 -13.61
N ILE A 506 9.59 -0.12 -14.08
CA ILE A 506 9.82 0.38 -15.44
C ILE A 506 9.72 -0.70 -16.53
N LYS A 507 9.89 -1.99 -16.20
CA LYS A 507 9.77 -3.10 -17.15
C LYS A 507 8.30 -3.38 -17.48
N THR A 508 7.41 -3.23 -16.51
CA THR A 508 5.96 -3.37 -16.67
C THR A 508 5.40 -2.26 -17.56
N LEU A 509 5.93 -1.03 -17.44
CA LEU A 509 5.46 0.13 -18.20
C LEU A 509 6.24 0.46 -19.48
N GLY A 510 7.42 -0.14 -19.69
CA GLY A 510 8.25 0.08 -20.86
C GLY A 510 7.54 -0.20 -22.20
N PRO A 511 6.90 -1.38 -22.37
CA PRO A 511 6.14 -1.69 -23.58
C PRO A 511 4.96 -0.75 -23.82
N PHE A 512 4.29 -0.30 -22.75
CA PHE A 512 3.19 0.67 -22.84
C PHE A 512 3.68 2.02 -23.38
N LYS A 513 4.83 2.49 -22.89
CA LYS A 513 5.45 3.73 -23.39
C LYS A 513 5.80 3.62 -24.88
N GLU A 514 6.46 2.54 -25.30
CA GLU A 514 6.83 2.33 -26.70
C GLU A 514 5.61 2.24 -27.63
N GLN A 515 4.55 1.55 -27.20
CA GLN A 515 3.31 1.45 -27.97
C GLN A 515 2.59 2.80 -28.10
N MET A 516 2.50 3.58 -27.03
CA MET A 516 1.86 4.90 -27.05
C MET A 516 2.68 5.95 -27.82
N ASP A 517 4.02 5.88 -27.78
CA ASP A 517 4.91 6.69 -28.62
C ASP A 517 4.73 6.36 -30.13
N SER A 518 4.27 5.15 -30.45
CA SER A 518 4.05 4.66 -31.83
C SER A 518 2.60 4.72 -32.34
N ALA A 519 1.65 5.19 -31.52
CA ALA A 519 0.22 5.15 -31.86
C ALA A 519 -0.18 6.26 -32.85
N GLU A 520 -0.57 5.87 -34.07
CA GLU A 520 -0.95 6.78 -35.16
C GLU A 520 -2.25 7.58 -34.90
N HIS A 521 -3.10 7.14 -33.97
CA HIS A 521 -4.41 7.75 -33.67
C HIS A 521 -4.38 8.79 -32.54
N LEU A 522 -3.24 9.00 -31.87
CA LEU A 522 -3.08 10.03 -30.85
C LEU A 522 -2.64 11.34 -31.53
N LEU A 523 -3.54 12.33 -31.52
CA LEU A 523 -3.40 13.53 -32.34
C LEU A 523 -2.25 14.47 -31.94
N VAL A 524 -1.74 14.43 -30.69
CA VAL A 524 -0.40 14.94 -30.30
C VAL A 524 0.03 14.33 -28.94
N PRO A 525 0.67 13.14 -28.85
CA PRO A 525 1.13 12.64 -27.56
C PRO A 525 2.40 13.38 -27.11
N ASN A 526 2.30 14.22 -26.09
CA ASN A 526 3.43 14.63 -25.27
C ASN A 526 3.51 13.69 -24.06
N ILE A 527 4.41 12.70 -24.15
CA ILE A 527 4.69 11.76 -23.06
C ILE A 527 5.94 12.24 -22.33
N THR A 528 5.73 12.83 -21.15
CA THR A 528 6.83 13.18 -20.24
C THR A 528 6.87 12.18 -19.10
N SER A 529 7.99 11.45 -18.96
CA SER A 529 8.27 10.64 -17.77
C SER A 529 8.62 11.56 -16.60
N GLN A 530 7.91 11.44 -15.49
CA GLN A 530 8.27 12.14 -14.26
C GLN A 530 8.76 11.13 -13.23
N ASP A 531 9.92 11.40 -12.64
CA ASP A 531 10.73 10.43 -11.90
C ASP A 531 10.07 9.85 -10.64
N LEU A 532 10.46 8.59 -10.39
CA LEU A 532 10.21 7.67 -9.28
C LEU A 532 9.75 8.29 -7.94
N ARG A 533 8.60 7.82 -7.43
CA ARG A 533 8.21 7.99 -6.02
C ARG A 533 8.82 6.91 -5.14
N SER A 534 8.89 7.17 -3.83
CA SER A 534 9.60 6.38 -2.80
C SER A 534 9.09 4.95 -2.55
N ASP A 535 8.19 4.45 -3.38
CA ASP A 535 7.45 3.19 -3.26
C ASP A 535 7.67 2.23 -4.45
N ASN A 536 8.80 2.38 -5.18
CA ASN A 536 9.13 1.64 -6.41
C ASN A 536 8.17 1.87 -7.59
N THR A 537 7.26 2.85 -7.54
CA THR A 537 6.32 3.10 -8.64
C THR A 537 6.86 4.06 -9.71
N VAL A 538 6.51 3.83 -10.98
CA VAL A 538 6.88 4.69 -12.14
C VAL A 538 5.64 5.37 -12.69
N GLU A 539 5.69 6.69 -12.92
CA GLU A 539 4.57 7.54 -13.35
C GLU A 539 4.80 8.08 -14.78
N PHE A 540 3.90 7.75 -15.71
CA PHE A 540 3.85 8.31 -17.06
C PHE A 540 2.69 9.28 -17.18
N LYS A 541 2.98 10.49 -17.68
CA LYS A 541 1.95 11.47 -18.06
C LYS A 541 1.82 11.47 -19.58
N VAL A 542 0.66 11.08 -20.08
CA VAL A 542 0.30 11.09 -21.50
C VAL A 542 -0.62 12.29 -21.74
N SER A 543 -0.23 13.22 -22.60
CA SER A 543 -1.08 14.35 -23.00
C SER A 543 -1.35 14.25 -24.49
N ALA A 544 -2.62 14.15 -24.92
CA ALA A 544 -3.02 14.09 -26.32
C ALA A 544 -3.84 15.33 -26.71
N GLY A 545 -3.42 16.05 -27.77
CA GLY A 545 -4.18 17.16 -28.33
C GLY A 545 -5.40 16.67 -29.14
N ILE A 546 -6.48 17.45 -29.18
CA ILE A 546 -7.71 17.13 -29.94
C ILE A 546 -7.74 17.95 -31.25
N GLU A 547 -7.93 17.31 -32.40
CA GLU A 547 -7.88 17.96 -33.72
C GLU A 547 -8.97 19.05 -33.82
N LYS A 548 -8.57 20.27 -34.17
CA LYS A 548 -9.49 21.30 -34.67
C LYS A 548 -9.51 21.25 -36.18
N ASP A 549 -10.68 21.48 -36.79
CA ASP A 549 -10.80 21.62 -38.24
C ASP A 549 -9.71 22.57 -38.79
N PRO A 550 -9.07 22.24 -39.92
CA PRO A 550 -8.01 23.07 -40.48
C PRO A 550 -8.57 24.46 -40.77
N SER A 551 -7.88 25.48 -40.27
CA SER A 551 -8.17 26.87 -40.60
C SER A 551 -8.23 27.06 -42.13
N PRO A 552 -8.99 28.05 -42.63
CA PRO A 552 -9.04 28.35 -44.07
C PRO A 552 -7.65 28.51 -44.69
N GLU A 553 -6.70 29.06 -43.92
CA GLU A 553 -5.30 29.25 -44.31
C GLU A 553 -4.54 27.92 -44.43
N GLN A 554 -4.74 26.98 -43.49
CA GLN A 554 -4.19 25.62 -43.59
C GLN A 554 -4.74 24.87 -44.80
N SER A 555 -6.04 25.02 -45.08
CA SER A 555 -6.70 24.38 -46.22
C SER A 555 -6.16 24.90 -47.56
N VAL A 556 -6.03 26.22 -47.71
CA VAL A 556 -5.44 26.84 -48.91
C VAL A 556 -3.99 26.42 -49.09
N LEU A 557 -3.20 26.43 -48.01
CA LEU A 557 -1.78 26.07 -48.10
C LEU A 557 -1.59 24.59 -48.46
N ARG A 558 -2.39 23.69 -47.89
CA ARG A 558 -2.37 22.26 -48.22
C ARG A 558 -2.73 22.03 -49.68
N GLU A 559 -3.70 22.77 -50.21
CA GLU A 559 -4.06 22.72 -51.63
C GLU A 559 -2.89 23.19 -52.52
N LYS A 560 -2.20 24.29 -52.14
CA LYS A 560 -1.04 24.80 -52.89
C LYS A 560 0.17 23.86 -52.85
N LEU A 561 0.40 23.20 -51.71
CA LEU A 561 1.46 22.20 -51.55
C LEU A 561 1.19 20.96 -52.41
N SER A 562 -0.04 20.46 -52.38
CA SER A 562 -0.48 19.33 -53.21
C SER A 562 -0.35 19.64 -54.71
N ASN A 563 -0.75 20.83 -55.15
CA ASN A 563 -0.61 21.28 -56.54
C ASN A 563 0.85 21.38 -57.01
N ARG A 564 1.82 21.48 -56.08
CA ARG A 564 3.26 21.49 -56.35
C ARG A 564 3.90 20.10 -56.17
N GLY A 565 3.09 19.05 -56.06
CA GLY A 565 3.56 17.66 -55.93
C GLY A 565 4.19 17.36 -54.57
N VAL A 566 3.95 18.18 -53.55
CA VAL A 566 4.40 17.93 -52.18
C VAL A 566 3.29 17.17 -51.45
N GLU A 567 3.58 15.92 -51.09
CA GLU A 567 2.71 15.15 -50.21
C GLU A 567 2.90 15.65 -48.77
N VAL A 568 1.82 16.09 -48.14
CA VAL A 568 1.86 16.73 -46.83
C VAL A 568 1.00 15.94 -45.85
N TYR A 569 1.66 15.42 -44.81
CA TYR A 569 1.00 14.72 -43.71
C TYR A 569 0.25 15.71 -42.82
N GLN A 570 0.89 16.83 -42.47
CA GLN A 570 0.28 17.85 -41.61
C GLN A 570 0.79 19.27 -41.90
N VAL A 571 -0.10 20.26 -41.72
CA VAL A 571 0.22 21.70 -41.73
C VAL A 571 -0.27 22.30 -40.43
N TYR A 572 0.62 22.88 -39.63
CA TYR A 572 0.23 23.59 -38.41
C TYR A 572 0.88 24.96 -38.32
N PHE A 573 0.15 25.88 -37.67
CA PHE A 573 0.63 27.21 -37.32
C PHE A 573 0.87 27.26 -35.80
N GLN A 574 2.07 27.68 -35.39
CA GLN A 574 2.38 27.92 -33.98
C GLN A 574 2.62 29.41 -33.74
N ASP A 575 1.82 30.02 -32.86
CA ASP A 575 1.99 31.41 -32.43
C ASP A 575 3.08 31.46 -31.34
N HIS A 576 4.22 32.08 -31.68
CA HIS A 576 5.26 32.40 -30.70
C HIS A 576 5.15 33.88 -30.30
N SER A 577 4.10 34.22 -29.53
CA SER A 577 4.07 35.48 -28.80
C SER A 577 4.79 35.33 -27.45
N THR A 578 5.84 36.13 -27.24
CA THR A 578 6.28 36.51 -25.88
C THR A 578 5.43 37.70 -25.39
N PRO A 579 5.36 37.97 -24.07
CA PRO A 579 4.27 38.75 -23.49
C PRO A 579 4.18 40.17 -24.05
N LYS A 580 2.98 40.54 -24.50
CA LYS A 580 2.46 41.89 -24.80
C LYS A 580 3.48 42.91 -25.31
N GLY A 581 3.56 43.04 -26.63
CA GLY A 581 4.06 44.25 -27.30
C GLY A 581 5.05 44.01 -28.44
N SER A 582 5.52 42.78 -28.65
CA SER A 582 6.43 42.44 -29.75
C SER A 582 5.71 41.72 -30.89
N LYS A 583 6.15 41.98 -32.13
CA LYS A 583 5.62 41.46 -33.40
C LYS A 583 5.34 39.94 -33.34
N GLN A 584 4.18 39.51 -33.84
CA GLN A 584 3.76 38.10 -33.88
C GLN A 584 4.70 37.29 -34.77
N LYS A 585 5.25 36.18 -34.28
CA LYS A 585 6.03 35.23 -35.09
C LYS A 585 5.21 33.98 -35.34
N PHE A 586 5.08 33.60 -36.61
CA PHE A 586 4.35 32.42 -37.04
C PHE A 586 5.34 31.33 -37.46
N LEU A 587 5.26 30.19 -36.78
CA LEU A 587 5.96 28.98 -37.19
C LEU A 587 5.04 28.17 -38.11
N LEU A 588 5.52 27.85 -39.31
CA LEU A 588 4.85 26.90 -40.20
C LEU A 588 5.61 25.57 -40.16
N GLY A 589 4.95 24.52 -39.67
CA GLY A 589 5.43 23.14 -39.73
C GLY A 589 4.77 22.39 -40.88
N VAL A 590 5.59 21.82 -41.77
CA VAL A 590 5.14 20.93 -42.85
C VAL A 590 5.83 19.58 -42.66
N GLU A 591 5.04 18.55 -42.39
CA GLU A 591 5.53 17.16 -42.37
C GLU A 591 5.39 16.55 -43.76
N ALA A 592 6.51 16.13 -44.34
CA ALA A 592 6.62 15.55 -45.68
C ALA A 592 7.48 14.27 -45.66
N PRO A 593 7.41 13.41 -46.70
CA PRO A 593 8.25 12.23 -46.80
C PRO A 593 9.76 12.54 -46.72
N ASP A 594 10.54 11.62 -46.15
CA ASP A 594 11.99 11.75 -45.99
C ASP A 594 12.70 11.86 -47.36
N PRO A 595 13.40 12.97 -47.67
CA PRO A 595 14.16 13.09 -48.91
C PRO A 595 15.35 12.12 -48.91
N VAL A 596 15.58 11.41 -50.02
CA VAL A 596 16.58 10.34 -50.10
C VAL A 596 17.99 10.90 -50.39
N ASN A 597 18.08 12.12 -50.92
CA ASN A 597 19.35 12.80 -51.21
C ASN A 597 19.24 14.34 -51.13
N GLU A 598 20.38 15.03 -51.18
CA GLU A 598 20.48 16.49 -51.02
C GLU A 598 19.80 17.27 -52.15
N ALA A 599 19.73 16.71 -53.37
CA ALA A 599 19.02 17.31 -54.50
C ALA A 599 17.49 17.23 -54.31
N GLU A 600 16.96 16.10 -53.85
CA GLU A 600 15.54 15.95 -53.49
C GLU A 600 15.16 16.86 -52.31
N ARG A 601 16.05 17.03 -51.33
CA ARG A 601 15.87 17.96 -50.21
C ARG A 601 15.72 19.40 -50.69
N ALA A 602 16.56 19.83 -51.63
CA ALA A 602 16.48 21.17 -52.20
C ALA A 602 15.20 21.40 -53.03
N VAL A 603 14.79 20.41 -53.83
CA VAL A 603 13.54 20.45 -54.60
C VAL A 603 12.31 20.53 -53.69
N LEU A 604 12.29 19.73 -52.61
CA LEU A 604 11.22 19.73 -51.61
C LEU A 604 11.10 21.11 -50.94
N VAL A 605 12.22 21.69 -50.51
CA VAL A 605 12.27 23.03 -49.92
C VAL A 605 11.75 24.09 -50.91
N MET A 606 12.19 24.06 -52.16
CA MET A 606 11.74 25.03 -53.19
C MET A 606 10.24 24.94 -53.47
N ASN A 607 9.68 23.73 -53.51
CA ASN A 607 8.25 23.54 -53.71
C ASN A 607 7.41 24.04 -52.54
N ILE A 608 7.87 23.83 -51.31
CA ILE A 608 7.21 24.33 -50.10
C ILE A 608 7.27 25.86 -50.05
N LEU A 609 8.44 26.45 -50.27
CA LEU A 609 8.59 27.92 -50.32
C LEU A 609 7.70 28.54 -51.40
N GLY A 610 7.54 27.87 -52.54
CA GLY A 610 6.61 28.30 -53.59
C GLY A 610 5.15 28.18 -53.22
N ALA A 611 4.76 27.12 -52.51
CA ALA A 611 3.39 27.01 -52.01
C ALA A 611 3.08 28.11 -51.00
N VAL A 612 4.02 28.45 -50.12
CA VAL A 612 3.89 29.55 -49.14
C VAL A 612 3.80 30.91 -49.84
N GLY A 613 4.63 31.16 -50.85
CA GLY A 613 4.59 32.38 -51.65
C GLY A 613 3.30 32.53 -52.48
N ASP A 614 2.73 31.43 -52.96
CA ASP A 614 1.47 31.42 -53.73
C ASP A 614 0.22 31.51 -52.84
N ALA A 615 0.29 31.00 -51.61
CA ALA A 615 -0.81 31.08 -50.64
C ALA A 615 -1.06 32.52 -50.16
N ALA A 616 -0.09 33.43 -50.33
CA ALA A 616 -0.19 34.87 -50.05
C ALA A 616 -0.96 35.17 -48.74
N LEU A 617 -0.50 34.55 -47.64
CA LEU A 617 -1.22 34.44 -46.36
C LEU A 617 -1.56 35.77 -45.67
N GLY A 618 -1.20 36.93 -46.21
CA GLY A 618 -1.71 38.23 -45.76
C GLY A 618 -1.03 38.84 -44.53
N TYR A 619 0.05 38.25 -43.99
CA TYR A 619 0.78 38.80 -42.84
C TYR A 619 2.08 39.52 -43.27
N GLU A 620 2.55 40.47 -42.44
CA GLU A 620 3.71 41.34 -42.71
C GLU A 620 5.05 40.58 -42.87
N GLU A 621 5.96 41.13 -43.69
CA GLU A 621 7.17 40.47 -44.24
C GLU A 621 8.19 39.93 -43.21
N GLU A 622 8.19 40.43 -41.96
CA GLU A 622 9.24 40.14 -40.97
C GLU A 622 8.95 38.96 -40.01
N ASN A 623 7.85 38.22 -40.20
CA ASN A 623 7.24 37.41 -39.13
C ASN A 623 7.15 35.90 -39.36
N TYR A 624 7.81 35.37 -40.41
CA TYR A 624 7.72 33.95 -40.76
C TYR A 624 9.04 33.20 -40.51
N GLU A 625 8.96 32.12 -39.75
CA GLU A 625 10.00 31.10 -39.67
C GLU A 625 9.38 29.78 -40.13
N ILE A 626 9.83 29.28 -41.29
CA ILE A 626 9.33 28.03 -41.84
C ILE A 626 10.29 26.93 -41.38
N ARG A 627 9.77 25.95 -40.63
CA ARG A 627 10.54 24.78 -40.19
C ARG A 627 10.09 23.55 -40.92
N PHE A 628 11.06 22.79 -41.38
CA PHE A 628 10.86 21.57 -42.15
C PHE A 628 11.12 20.40 -41.22
N GLN A 629 10.12 19.55 -41.04
CA GLN A 629 10.25 18.35 -40.23
C GLN A 629 9.94 17.12 -41.08
N THR A 630 10.73 16.07 -40.88
CA THR A 630 10.44 14.76 -41.45
C THR A 630 9.19 14.14 -40.83
N SER A 631 8.66 13.08 -41.43
CA SER A 631 7.66 12.21 -40.79
C SER A 631 8.17 11.57 -39.49
N ARG A 632 9.50 11.59 -39.25
CA ARG A 632 10.15 11.18 -37.98
C ARG A 632 10.44 12.36 -37.04
N ARG A 633 9.93 13.55 -37.35
CA ARG A 633 10.06 14.79 -36.56
C ARG A 633 11.49 15.30 -36.37
N GLU A 634 12.41 14.96 -37.28
CA GLU A 634 13.75 15.56 -37.31
C GLU A 634 13.72 16.88 -38.08
N GLU A 635 14.31 17.96 -37.54
CA GLU A 635 14.38 19.24 -38.23
C GLU A 635 15.35 19.15 -39.41
N VAL A 636 14.79 19.23 -40.61
CA VAL A 636 15.48 19.10 -41.89
C VAL A 636 16.15 20.43 -42.27
N GLY A 637 15.61 21.54 -41.78
CA GLY A 637 16.12 22.89 -41.92
C GLY A 637 15.09 23.94 -41.50
N SER A 638 15.52 25.21 -41.43
CA SER A 638 14.63 26.33 -41.16
C SER A 638 15.02 27.56 -41.99
N TYR A 639 14.01 28.30 -42.47
CA TYR A 639 14.21 29.50 -43.27
C TYR A 639 13.39 30.66 -42.70
N LYS A 640 14.04 31.81 -42.54
CA LYS A 640 13.42 33.08 -42.14
C LYS A 640 13.26 33.95 -43.39
N ILE A 641 12.22 33.68 -44.18
CA ILE A 641 11.92 34.44 -45.39
C ILE A 641 10.43 34.79 -45.43
N GLY A 642 10.11 36.01 -45.83
CA GLY A 642 8.74 36.47 -45.99
C GLY A 642 8.07 35.91 -47.27
N PRO A 643 6.72 35.90 -47.37
CA PRO A 643 6.00 35.39 -48.55
C PRO A 643 6.36 36.11 -49.86
N GLN A 644 6.71 37.40 -49.82
CA GLN A 644 7.15 38.16 -51.01
C GLN A 644 8.59 37.85 -51.41
N GLU A 645 9.50 37.66 -50.45
CA GLU A 645 10.89 37.22 -50.71
C GLU A 645 10.93 35.79 -51.25
N ALA A 646 10.12 34.88 -50.69
CA ALA A 646 9.96 33.52 -51.23
C ALA A 646 9.49 33.56 -52.71
N LYS A 647 8.54 34.44 -53.03
CA LYS A 647 8.05 34.65 -54.40
C LYS A 647 9.05 35.32 -55.33
N ALA A 648 9.95 36.15 -54.80
CA ALA A 648 11.05 36.78 -55.55
C ALA A 648 12.18 35.79 -55.85
N LEU A 649 12.54 34.94 -54.88
CA LEU A 649 13.53 33.86 -55.04
C LEU A 649 13.13 32.86 -56.14
N LEU A 650 11.84 32.56 -56.27
CA LEU A 650 11.31 31.68 -57.32
C LEU A 650 11.30 32.31 -58.72
N LYS A 651 11.25 33.65 -58.83
CA LYS A 651 11.30 34.35 -60.12
C LYS A 651 12.72 34.50 -60.67
N ALA A 652 13.74 34.30 -59.83
CA ALA A 652 15.13 34.51 -60.20
C ALA A 652 15.81 33.31 -60.90
N GLU A 653 15.10 32.19 -61.11
CA GLU A 653 15.65 30.93 -61.68
C GLU A 653 17.04 30.58 -61.11
N MET A 654 17.17 30.55 -59.78
CA MET A 654 18.41 30.10 -59.14
C MET A 654 18.60 28.58 -59.35
N GLU A 655 19.80 28.17 -59.76
CA GLU A 655 20.20 26.76 -59.75
C GLU A 655 20.39 26.28 -58.30
N VAL A 656 20.07 25.01 -58.05
CA VAL A 656 20.14 24.35 -56.73
C VAL A 656 21.51 24.51 -56.04
N SER A 657 22.58 24.75 -56.81
CA SER A 657 23.95 24.96 -56.33
C SER A 657 24.19 26.29 -55.60
N ASP A 658 23.28 27.27 -55.71
CA ASP A 658 23.48 28.60 -55.13
C ASP A 658 22.87 28.77 -53.72
N LEU A 659 22.15 27.75 -53.23
CA LEU A 659 21.57 27.75 -51.88
C LEU A 659 22.56 27.14 -50.88
N THR A 660 23.11 27.97 -49.98
CA THR A 660 23.96 27.47 -48.87
C THR A 660 23.07 27.07 -47.70
N LEU A 661 23.02 25.78 -47.37
CA LEU A 661 22.36 25.27 -46.17
C LEU A 661 23.10 25.75 -44.92
N ILE A 662 22.39 26.45 -44.02
CA ILE A 662 22.91 26.79 -42.69
C ILE A 662 22.54 25.62 -41.76
N PRO A 663 23.51 24.86 -41.21
CA PRO A 663 23.20 23.80 -40.26
C PRO A 663 22.57 24.38 -38.99
N PRO A 664 21.67 23.63 -38.33
CA PRO A 664 21.05 24.09 -37.09
C PRO A 664 22.14 24.35 -36.03
N VAL A 665 22.13 25.55 -35.47
CA VAL A 665 23.01 25.90 -34.34
C VAL A 665 22.60 25.03 -33.16
N GLN A 666 23.50 24.15 -32.71
CA GLN A 666 23.28 23.43 -31.46
C GLN A 666 23.29 24.44 -30.30
N GLY A 667 22.10 24.71 -29.76
CA GLY A 667 21.89 25.42 -28.50
C GLY A 667 21.21 26.77 -28.66
N GLY A 668 19.90 26.81 -28.35
CA GLY A 668 19.12 28.04 -28.17
C GLY A 668 17.68 27.90 -28.66
#